data_AF-A0AAN6UV19-F1
#
_entry.id   AF-A0AAN6UV19-F1
#
_cell.length_a   1.000
_cell.length_b   1.000
_cell.length_c   1.000
_cell.angle_alpha   90.00
_cell.angle_beta   90.00
_cell.angle_gamma   90.00
#
_symmetry.space_group_name_H-M   'P 1'
#
loop_
_entity.id
_entity.type
_entity.pdbx_description
1 polymer ?
#
loop_
_entity_poly.entity_id
_entity_poly.type
_entity_poly.pdbx_seq_one_letter_code
_entity_poly.pdbx_strand_id
1 'polypeptide(L)'
;MDRDALKTSPISASRLPGLLRLTPECRQHIYANLGLSNVRTPDRSRPTVHRPVYDLSDPLDLAQADSSDDDFELSLPTVNGLGDPSSFASHPGSLNEAVKYPFEYPFEYPYTPVPTFYDLSDASSLAHHAGSPHEDFQTFHGLLLSCRTLYAEISALLYSFYSSNRFLLHYHAPSYSLLAPLRTVRPQAVRHLAHLKVVLNQASCHDPYHNSDRECCWDRSLRTPQCVEHGAWYTHDLPLNAANTAVITALAREWNAAAAYLASQLATNPGRLELALVCDVQAGDVDTAQQVVLSSLEPLLPLLKDCHVRLCHKPDPVLQRLALETVARVGWRQQPQPLDSSTSHRYQSKRSLLALPPEIRLRILEYTDLVAPFCELYWSRDTRRLTFNRGRWHGHCPSTLKHGYQFLRCSESALGEQNVGCFCRIRHAAASSLSKSFPSYVCRCWGGPPTALFLVCRTLSDEALRVWYGRNRIIVFDGVDASSPYHPWSVGHDYPHNRFAISEFLRDALPPRCRRYIRTLELAFAPFTHYNRPRGVGHPAFVDWRELVGVWMKRNLNLGGLTLRLVTTQNPEVEGIEGHEIMTTKAQGKEVRDVYTTLLNPLRDLGCPEDSSPSITTATATRSNSTSDPSNQRSAPLARFYADLAWPYVRTGDRWPRREWFDAKDRELRQRSERFVMGNRYDDDAGDGKNCDNSHWFDTLGGGPGRRRSSWMWFLLPGQQ
;
A
#
# COMPACT_ATOMS: atom_id res chain seq x y z
N MET A 1 78.29 15.12 21.44
CA MET A 1 78.89 13.99 20.72
C MET A 1 78.79 14.27 19.23
N ASP A 2 79.88 14.06 18.51
CA ASP A 2 80.01 13.99 17.05
C ASP A 2 79.24 12.76 16.48
N ARG A 3 79.05 12.45 15.18
CA ARG A 3 78.98 13.07 13.81
C ARG A 3 78.67 11.89 12.83
N ASP A 4 78.46 11.94 11.50
CA ASP A 4 78.37 12.93 10.40
C ASP A 4 77.52 12.23 9.29
N ALA A 5 76.90 12.84 8.27
CA ALA A 5 76.70 14.25 7.92
C ALA A 5 75.19 14.47 7.55
N LEU A 6 74.67 14.84 6.36
CA LEU A 6 75.16 15.22 5.01
C LEU A 6 74.48 16.55 4.59
N LYS A 7 75.12 17.33 3.71
CA LYS A 7 74.79 18.75 3.43
C LYS A 7 74.16 18.95 2.05
N THR A 8 73.39 20.04 1.90
CA THR A 8 73.12 20.81 0.64
C THR A 8 72.40 20.07 -0.51
N SER A 9 71.63 20.70 -1.41
CA SER A 9 71.29 22.12 -1.67
C SER A 9 69.84 22.21 -2.23
N PRO A 10 69.21 23.41 -2.31
CA PRO A 10 67.83 23.51 -2.82
C PRO A 10 67.79 23.46 -4.36
N ILE A 11 67.02 22.51 -4.92
CA ILE A 11 66.80 22.41 -6.37
C ILE A 11 65.33 22.71 -6.72
N SER A 12 65.16 23.83 -7.43
CA SER A 12 64.09 24.14 -8.39
C SER A 12 62.66 23.69 -8.06
N ALA A 13 61.83 24.66 -7.63
CA ALA A 13 60.40 24.61 -7.91
C ALA A 13 60.19 24.78 -9.43
N SER A 14 60.23 23.67 -10.17
CA SER A 14 60.07 23.66 -11.63
C SER A 14 58.67 24.18 -12.00
N ARG A 15 58.65 25.29 -12.74
CA ARG A 15 57.43 25.95 -13.20
C ARG A 15 56.66 25.01 -14.14
N LEU A 16 55.53 24.48 -13.69
CA LEU A 16 54.46 24.10 -14.63
C LEU A 16 53.81 25.38 -15.16
N PRO A 17 53.91 25.68 -16.46
CA PRO A 17 53.30 26.88 -17.02
C PRO A 17 51.78 26.72 -17.11
N GLY A 18 51.03 27.78 -16.78
CA GLY A 18 49.64 27.93 -17.20
C GLY A 18 48.60 27.00 -16.54
N LEU A 19 48.55 26.95 -15.21
CA LEU A 19 47.39 26.37 -14.48
C LEU A 19 46.78 27.41 -13.54
N LEU A 20 45.64 27.98 -13.96
CA LEU A 20 44.89 28.98 -13.19
C LEU A 20 44.37 28.38 -11.88
N ARG A 21 45.01 28.74 -10.76
CA ARG A 21 44.46 28.50 -9.42
C ARG A 21 43.33 29.50 -9.17
N LEU A 22 42.10 29.07 -9.46
CA LEU A 22 40.90 29.80 -9.07
C LEU A 22 40.84 29.97 -7.55
N THR A 23 40.60 31.22 -7.13
CA THR A 23 40.47 31.61 -5.73
C THR A 23 39.21 30.99 -5.10
N PRO A 24 39.09 30.94 -3.76
CA PRO A 24 37.88 30.42 -3.10
C PRO A 24 36.60 31.11 -3.57
N GLU A 25 36.66 32.42 -3.80
CA GLU A 25 35.53 33.27 -4.19
C GLU A 25 35.08 32.94 -5.62
N CYS A 26 36.03 32.78 -6.56
CA CYS A 26 35.71 32.31 -7.91
C CYS A 26 35.04 30.94 -7.91
N ARG A 27 35.50 30.00 -7.06
CA ARG A 27 34.85 28.68 -6.94
C ARG A 27 33.47 28.78 -6.32
N GLN A 28 33.30 29.59 -5.27
CA GLN A 28 32.02 29.78 -4.61
C GLN A 28 30.98 30.44 -5.54
N HIS A 29 31.41 31.36 -6.41
CA HIS A 29 30.55 31.94 -7.46
C HIS A 29 30.19 30.91 -8.55
N ILE A 30 31.15 30.10 -9.02
CA ILE A 30 30.88 28.98 -9.93
C ILE A 30 29.88 27.99 -9.30
N TYR A 31 30.06 27.64 -8.02
CA TYR A 31 29.14 26.76 -7.31
C TYR A 31 27.75 27.39 -7.15
N ALA A 32 27.64 28.69 -6.87
CA ALA A 32 26.36 29.38 -6.77
C ALA A 32 25.58 29.36 -8.10
N ASN A 33 26.25 29.67 -9.23
CA ASN A 33 25.63 29.66 -10.56
C ASN A 33 25.25 28.25 -11.04
N LEU A 34 25.76 27.19 -10.39
CA LEU A 34 25.42 25.79 -10.65
C LEU A 34 24.36 25.23 -9.66
N GLY A 35 23.73 26.07 -8.83
CA GLY A 35 22.79 25.63 -7.79
C GLY A 35 23.45 24.94 -6.58
N LEU A 36 24.78 24.95 -6.51
CA LEU A 36 25.61 24.28 -5.49
C LEU A 36 26.02 25.24 -4.35
N SER A 37 25.32 26.36 -4.18
CA SER A 37 25.64 27.43 -3.21
C SER A 37 25.71 26.96 -1.76
N ASN A 38 25.04 25.86 -1.41
CA ASN A 38 25.05 25.26 -0.07
C ASN A 38 26.35 24.49 0.28
N VAL A 39 27.32 24.37 -0.64
CA VAL A 39 28.60 23.71 -0.38
C VAL A 39 29.49 24.57 0.54
N ARG A 40 29.39 24.33 1.85
CA ARG A 40 30.44 24.73 2.80
C ARG A 40 31.64 23.80 2.64
N THR A 41 32.82 24.37 2.40
CA THR A 41 34.08 23.62 2.47
C THR A 41 34.30 23.12 3.91
N PRO A 42 34.75 21.87 4.11
CA PRO A 42 34.93 21.33 5.45
C PRO A 42 36.16 21.97 6.12
N ASP A 43 35.91 22.89 7.05
CA ASP A 43 36.92 23.32 8.02
C ASP A 43 37.39 22.10 8.81
N ARG A 44 38.69 21.83 8.77
CA ARG A 44 39.32 20.67 9.42
C ARG A 44 39.52 20.86 10.93
N SER A 45 39.09 21.98 11.51
CA SER A 45 39.51 22.40 12.86
C SER A 45 38.69 21.85 14.04
N ARG A 46 37.42 21.46 13.89
CA ARG A 46 36.55 21.08 15.04
C ARG A 46 35.52 19.97 14.77
N PRO A 47 35.36 19.00 15.70
CA PRO A 47 34.22 18.08 15.72
C PRO A 47 33.06 18.65 16.55
N THR A 48 31.83 18.64 16.01
CA THR A 48 30.61 19.00 16.74
C THR A 48 29.86 17.76 17.24
N VAL A 49 29.50 17.76 18.53
CA VAL A 49 28.65 16.73 19.14
C VAL A 49 27.28 17.32 19.42
N HIS A 50 26.24 16.76 18.79
CA HIS A 50 24.85 17.08 19.12
C HIS A 50 24.21 15.94 19.94
N ARG A 51 23.53 16.33 21.04
CA ARG A 51 22.50 15.52 21.70
C ARG A 51 21.18 16.31 21.63
N PRO A 52 20.06 15.70 21.22
CA PRO A 52 18.75 16.23 21.54
C PRO A 52 18.40 15.89 23.00
N VAL A 53 17.78 16.84 23.69
CA VAL A 53 16.96 16.59 24.89
C VAL A 53 15.54 16.99 24.50
N TYR A 54 14.58 16.13 24.81
CA TYR A 54 13.16 16.48 24.77
C TYR A 54 12.67 16.59 26.19
N ASP A 55 11.94 17.66 26.48
CA ASP A 55 11.17 17.83 27.70
C ASP A 55 9.73 18.16 27.32
N LEU A 56 8.76 17.70 28.11
CA LEU A 56 7.33 17.76 27.80
C LEU A 56 6.51 17.87 29.09
N SER A 57 6.13 19.10 29.44
CA SER A 57 5.11 19.41 30.45
C SER A 57 4.56 20.80 30.19
N ASP A 58 3.30 20.89 29.77
CA ASP A 58 2.22 21.45 30.61
C ASP A 58 0.85 21.34 29.91
N PRO A 59 -0.26 21.19 30.66
CA PRO A 59 -1.62 21.17 30.12
C PRO A 59 -2.27 22.56 30.10
N LEU A 60 -3.32 22.72 29.30
CA LEU A 60 -4.24 23.85 29.37
C LEU A 60 -5.68 23.34 29.50
N ASP A 61 -6.31 23.64 30.64
CA ASP A 61 -7.75 23.62 30.80
C ASP A 61 -8.40 24.75 29.98
N LEU A 62 -9.64 24.56 29.51
CA LEU A 62 -10.62 25.66 29.42
C LEU A 62 -12.07 25.16 29.27
N ALA A 63 -12.87 25.52 30.28
CA ALA A 63 -14.31 25.82 30.33
C ALA A 63 -15.34 25.14 29.39
N GLN A 64 -16.44 24.70 30.01
CA GLN A 64 -17.73 24.43 29.37
C GLN A 64 -18.49 25.73 29.05
N ALA A 65 -19.51 25.65 28.18
CA ALA A 65 -20.59 26.63 28.07
C ALA A 65 -21.90 25.93 27.69
N ASP A 66 -22.99 26.22 28.41
CA ASP A 66 -24.33 25.64 28.21
C ASP A 66 -25.28 26.63 27.51
N SER A 67 -26.12 26.11 26.60
CA SER A 67 -27.41 26.69 26.18
C SER A 67 -28.14 25.63 25.31
N SER A 68 -29.13 24.89 25.81
CA SER A 68 -30.53 25.30 26.11
C SER A 68 -31.40 25.49 24.86
N ASP A 69 -32.18 24.44 24.56
CA ASP A 69 -33.57 24.36 24.09
C ASP A 69 -34.23 25.59 23.42
N ASP A 70 -34.95 25.35 22.31
CA ASP A 70 -36.42 25.52 22.29
C ASP A 70 -37.07 24.76 21.11
N ASP A 71 -38.33 24.35 21.28
CA ASP A 71 -39.16 23.67 20.26
C ASP A 71 -39.80 24.66 19.26
N PHE A 72 -40.31 24.18 18.10
CA PHE A 72 -41.67 24.53 17.64
C PHE A 72 -42.21 23.60 16.53
N GLU A 73 -43.55 23.56 16.40
CA GLU A 73 -44.29 22.58 15.60
C GLU A 73 -44.53 22.89 14.11
N LEU A 74 -44.88 21.80 13.41
CA LEU A 74 -45.58 21.65 12.13
C LEU A 74 -46.48 22.81 11.66
N SER A 75 -46.44 23.06 10.34
CA SER A 75 -47.64 23.35 9.54
C SER A 75 -47.46 22.98 8.06
N LEU A 76 -48.50 22.42 7.45
CA LEU A 76 -48.64 22.25 5.99
C LEU A 76 -49.29 23.50 5.40
N PRO A 77 -49.16 23.72 4.08
CA PRO A 77 -50.37 23.49 3.28
C PRO A 77 -50.13 22.81 1.91
N THR A 78 -51.19 22.14 1.45
CA THR A 78 -51.38 21.67 0.07
C THR A 78 -51.82 22.82 -0.84
N VAL A 79 -51.50 22.76 -2.15
CA VAL A 79 -52.45 22.95 -3.28
C VAL A 79 -51.75 22.71 -4.63
N ASN A 80 -52.55 22.40 -5.65
CA ASN A 80 -52.15 21.92 -6.99
C ASN A 80 -51.55 23.02 -7.89
N GLY A 81 -50.74 22.60 -8.87
CA GLY A 81 -50.39 23.37 -10.07
C GLY A 81 -50.02 22.43 -11.23
N LEU A 82 -50.74 22.52 -12.34
CA LEU A 82 -50.44 21.80 -13.60
C LEU A 82 -49.68 22.73 -14.55
N GLY A 83 -48.68 22.20 -15.26
CA GLY A 83 -47.95 22.91 -16.32
C GLY A 83 -47.07 21.95 -17.12
N ASP A 84 -47.29 21.90 -18.43
CA ASP A 84 -46.59 20.98 -19.35
C ASP A 84 -45.25 21.57 -19.84
N PRO A 85 -44.23 20.75 -20.18
CA PRO A 85 -42.88 21.23 -20.50
C PRO A 85 -42.66 21.44 -22.01
N SER A 86 -42.03 22.55 -22.42
CA SER A 86 -41.39 22.66 -23.73
C SER A 86 -40.32 23.76 -23.80
N SER A 87 -39.21 23.47 -24.52
CA SER A 87 -38.04 24.36 -24.75
C SER A 87 -37.25 24.76 -23.47
N PHE A 88 -35.92 24.96 -23.48
CA PHE A 88 -34.96 25.28 -24.55
C PHE A 88 -33.68 24.44 -24.48
N ALA A 89 -32.84 24.50 -25.52
CA ALA A 89 -31.46 23.98 -25.52
C ALA A 89 -30.44 25.12 -25.68
N SER A 90 -29.32 25.08 -24.96
CA SER A 90 -28.05 25.78 -25.26
C SER A 90 -26.92 25.36 -24.31
N HIS A 91 -25.66 25.54 -24.72
CA HIS A 91 -24.46 25.29 -23.90
C HIS A 91 -24.22 26.42 -22.87
N PRO A 92 -23.51 26.11 -21.79
CA PRO A 92 -22.12 26.61 -21.65
C PRO A 92 -21.11 25.44 -21.54
N GLY A 93 -19.79 25.64 -21.65
CA GLY A 93 -19.04 26.90 -21.67
C GLY A 93 -18.22 27.09 -20.38
N SER A 94 -17.24 26.20 -20.14
CA SER A 94 -16.47 26.18 -18.89
C SER A 94 -15.25 27.11 -18.93
N LEU A 95 -15.19 28.05 -17.98
CA LEU A 95 -14.01 28.85 -17.64
C LEU A 95 -13.53 28.43 -16.24
N ASN A 96 -12.29 27.95 -16.14
CA ASN A 96 -11.66 27.60 -14.87
C ASN A 96 -10.83 28.77 -14.34
N GLU A 97 -11.34 29.49 -13.34
CA GLU A 97 -10.50 30.39 -12.52
C GLU A 97 -10.00 29.66 -11.26
N ALA A 98 -8.67 29.70 -11.05
CA ALA A 98 -8.01 28.95 -9.99
C ALA A 98 -7.88 29.77 -8.69
N VAL A 99 -8.88 29.66 -7.80
CA VAL A 99 -8.84 30.28 -6.47
C VAL A 99 -7.86 29.52 -5.56
N LYS A 100 -6.76 30.17 -5.18
CA LYS A 100 -5.82 29.68 -4.16
C LYS A 100 -6.37 29.95 -2.75
N TYR A 101 -6.40 28.93 -1.89
CA TYR A 101 -6.64 29.08 -0.46
C TYR A 101 -5.35 28.82 0.35
N PRO A 102 -4.95 29.73 1.25
CA PRO A 102 -3.85 29.49 2.18
C PRO A 102 -4.34 28.74 3.42
N PHE A 103 -3.82 27.54 3.65
CA PHE A 103 -3.90 26.84 4.94
C PHE A 103 -2.52 26.30 5.31
N GLU A 104 -1.73 27.15 5.93
CA GLU A 104 -0.43 26.78 6.48
C GLU A 104 -0.63 25.96 7.76
N TYR A 105 -0.06 24.75 7.79
CA TYR A 105 -0.03 23.90 8.99
C TYR A 105 1.43 23.72 9.44
N PRO A 106 1.75 23.90 10.74
CA PRO A 106 3.12 23.93 11.23
C PRO A 106 3.72 22.51 11.40
N PHE A 107 3.93 21.84 10.27
CA PHE A 107 4.78 20.65 10.17
C PHE A 107 5.78 20.85 9.02
N GLU A 108 6.75 21.74 9.25
CA GLU A 108 7.96 21.81 8.44
C GLU A 108 8.77 20.52 8.59
N TYR A 109 8.48 19.55 7.74
CA TYR A 109 9.45 18.51 7.43
C TYR A 109 10.70 19.22 6.85
N PRO A 110 11.92 18.95 7.38
CA PRO A 110 13.11 19.61 6.88
C PRO A 110 13.26 19.33 5.39
N TYR A 111 13.33 20.40 4.59
CA TYR A 111 13.32 20.35 3.13
C TYR A 111 14.52 19.55 2.61
N THR A 112 14.35 18.24 2.43
CA THR A 112 15.36 17.39 1.79
C THR A 112 15.44 17.79 0.32
N PRO A 113 16.61 18.18 -0.21
CA PRO A 113 16.72 18.59 -1.60
C PRO A 113 16.26 17.46 -2.53
N VAL A 114 15.41 17.81 -3.49
CA VAL A 114 14.85 16.85 -4.47
C VAL A 114 16.00 16.22 -5.25
N PRO A 115 16.10 14.87 -5.30
CA PRO A 115 17.10 14.18 -6.10
C PRO A 115 17.01 14.53 -7.59
N THR A 116 18.07 15.13 -8.16
CA THR A 116 18.16 15.34 -9.61
C THR A 116 18.39 14.00 -10.31
N PHE A 117 17.60 13.76 -11.37
CA PHE A 117 17.79 12.64 -12.29
C PHE A 117 18.54 13.12 -13.53
N TYR A 118 19.45 12.28 -14.02
CA TYR A 118 20.18 12.49 -15.27
C TYR A 118 20.02 11.26 -16.15
N ASP A 119 19.31 11.40 -17.28
CA ASP A 119 19.30 10.38 -18.32
C ASP A 119 20.62 10.46 -19.11
N LEU A 120 21.32 9.32 -19.23
CA LEU A 120 22.56 9.18 -19.96
C LEU A 120 22.37 8.56 -21.36
N SER A 121 21.16 8.15 -21.71
CA SER A 121 20.82 7.51 -22.98
C SER A 121 20.42 8.49 -24.09
N ASP A 122 19.74 9.59 -23.73
CA ASP A 122 19.32 10.63 -24.70
C ASP A 122 20.11 11.94 -24.53
N ALA A 123 21.23 12.05 -25.25
CA ALA A 123 22.03 13.27 -25.35
C ALA A 123 21.34 14.43 -26.10
N SER A 124 20.17 14.18 -26.70
CA SER A 124 19.33 15.15 -27.43
C SER A 124 18.16 15.67 -26.59
N SER A 125 17.68 14.94 -25.58
CA SER A 125 16.63 15.38 -24.65
C SER A 125 16.94 16.73 -23.98
N LEU A 126 18.23 16.94 -23.64
CA LEU A 126 18.80 18.19 -23.14
C LEU A 126 18.47 19.41 -24.02
N ALA A 127 18.24 19.22 -25.33
CA ALA A 127 17.91 20.28 -26.28
C ALA A 127 16.40 20.45 -26.56
N HIS A 128 15.52 19.64 -25.97
CA HIS A 128 14.08 19.64 -26.30
C HIS A 128 13.13 19.95 -25.14
N HIS A 129 13.62 20.08 -23.90
CA HIS A 129 12.90 20.83 -22.86
C HIS A 129 13.17 22.34 -22.99
N ALA A 130 12.60 22.92 -24.05
CA ALA A 130 12.75 24.31 -24.45
C ALA A 130 12.00 25.27 -23.50
N GLY A 131 12.55 25.46 -22.30
CA GLY A 131 11.98 26.27 -21.22
C GLY A 131 13.03 26.91 -20.32
N SER A 132 14.09 27.49 -20.92
CA SER A 132 15.15 28.26 -20.23
C SER A 132 16.20 27.53 -19.34
N PRO A 133 16.76 26.35 -19.71
CA PRO A 133 18.00 25.86 -19.08
C PRO A 133 19.17 25.55 -20.05
N HIS A 134 18.99 25.76 -21.37
CA HIS A 134 19.90 25.20 -22.38
C HIS A 134 21.27 25.89 -22.48
N GLU A 135 21.34 27.21 -22.31
CA GLU A 135 22.60 27.96 -22.40
C GLU A 135 23.54 27.67 -21.22
N ASP A 136 22.98 27.45 -20.02
CA ASP A 136 23.74 27.11 -18.82
C ASP A 136 24.47 25.78 -18.97
N PHE A 137 23.83 24.76 -19.55
CA PHE A 137 24.45 23.43 -19.68
C PHE A 137 25.60 23.40 -20.70
N GLN A 138 25.48 24.14 -21.81
CA GLN A 138 26.59 24.26 -22.77
C GLN A 138 27.76 25.07 -22.18
N THR A 139 27.46 26.17 -21.49
CA THR A 139 28.46 27.00 -20.79
C THR A 139 29.18 26.19 -19.70
N PHE A 140 28.42 25.40 -18.93
CA PHE A 140 28.94 24.47 -17.93
C PHE A 140 29.86 23.41 -18.53
N HIS A 141 29.49 22.79 -19.66
CA HIS A 141 30.34 21.82 -20.34
C HIS A 141 31.65 22.45 -20.85
N GLY A 142 31.61 23.69 -21.36
CA GLY A 142 32.81 24.46 -21.69
C GLY A 142 33.72 24.74 -20.48
N LEU A 143 33.12 25.05 -19.32
CA LEU A 143 33.83 25.27 -18.06
C LEU A 143 34.50 23.97 -17.55
N LEU A 144 33.81 22.83 -17.69
CA LEU A 144 34.33 21.50 -17.36
C LEU A 144 35.48 21.07 -18.29
N LEU A 145 35.44 21.42 -19.58
CA LEU A 145 36.51 21.07 -20.53
C LEU A 145 37.76 21.93 -20.35
N SER A 146 37.61 23.20 -19.96
CA SER A 146 38.71 24.19 -19.93
C SER A 146 39.62 24.09 -18.69
N CYS A 147 39.16 23.55 -17.56
CA CYS A 147 40.00 23.39 -16.37
C CYS A 147 39.95 21.96 -15.79
N ARG A 148 41.04 21.20 -15.93
CA ARG A 148 41.15 19.82 -15.38
C ARG A 148 40.95 19.75 -13.87
N THR A 149 41.31 20.79 -13.11
CA THR A 149 41.13 20.83 -11.65
C THR A 149 39.66 21.06 -11.28
N LEU A 150 38.96 22.01 -11.92
CA LEU A 150 37.51 22.14 -11.77
C LEU A 150 36.80 20.87 -12.23
N TYR A 151 37.22 20.25 -13.34
CA TYR A 151 36.64 18.99 -13.80
C TYR A 151 36.70 17.92 -12.71
N ALA A 152 37.87 17.72 -12.10
CA ALA A 152 38.05 16.72 -11.06
C ALA A 152 37.25 17.05 -9.79
N GLU A 153 37.22 18.32 -9.38
CA GLU A 153 36.50 18.79 -8.20
C GLU A 153 34.98 18.73 -8.39
N ILE A 154 34.45 19.24 -9.50
CA ILE A 154 33.02 19.19 -9.85
C ILE A 154 32.57 17.76 -10.15
N SER A 155 33.41 16.90 -10.77
CA SER A 155 33.10 15.47 -10.90
C SER A 155 33.04 14.79 -9.53
N ALA A 156 33.97 15.08 -8.63
CA ALA A 156 33.89 14.57 -7.27
C ALA A 156 32.65 15.11 -6.53
N LEU A 157 32.22 16.35 -6.78
CA LEU A 157 30.96 16.86 -6.23
C LEU A 157 29.75 16.13 -6.83
N LEU A 158 29.54 16.17 -8.14
CA LEU A 158 28.38 15.60 -8.83
C LEU A 158 28.23 14.08 -8.67
N TYR A 159 29.34 13.34 -8.67
CA TYR A 159 29.30 11.88 -8.55
C TYR A 159 29.56 11.37 -7.12
N SER A 160 30.24 12.12 -6.23
CA SER A 160 30.61 11.63 -4.88
C SER A 160 30.15 12.47 -3.69
N PHE A 161 29.77 13.73 -3.85
CA PHE A 161 29.29 14.58 -2.75
C PHE A 161 27.76 14.72 -2.77
N TYR A 162 27.19 14.88 -3.97
CA TYR A 162 25.78 14.65 -4.23
C TYR A 162 25.48 13.15 -4.29
N SER A 163 25.56 12.49 -3.12
CA SER A 163 25.09 11.11 -2.95
C SER A 163 23.59 10.95 -3.27
N SER A 164 22.86 12.06 -3.43
CA SER A 164 21.46 12.09 -3.88
C SER A 164 21.28 11.94 -5.40
N ASN A 165 22.31 12.20 -6.23
CA ASN A 165 22.19 12.22 -7.69
C ASN A 165 21.91 10.83 -8.27
N ARG A 166 21.01 10.77 -9.27
CA ARG A 166 20.50 9.52 -9.85
C ARG A 166 20.77 9.48 -11.34
N PHE A 167 21.55 8.50 -11.76
CA PHE A 167 21.82 8.26 -13.18
C PHE A 167 20.86 7.21 -13.72
N LEU A 168 20.19 7.54 -14.82
CA LEU A 168 19.23 6.70 -15.52
C LEU A 168 19.80 6.33 -16.90
N LEU A 169 19.57 5.10 -17.33
CA LEU A 169 19.93 4.58 -18.64
C LEU A 169 18.76 3.77 -19.19
N HIS A 170 18.22 4.20 -20.32
CA HIS A 170 17.30 3.41 -21.12
C HIS A 170 18.02 2.67 -22.24
N TYR A 171 17.64 1.41 -22.44
CA TYR A 171 17.90 0.66 -23.66
C TYR A 171 16.66 0.73 -24.55
N HIS A 172 16.76 1.40 -25.70
CA HIS A 172 15.74 1.38 -26.74
C HIS A 172 16.21 0.58 -27.96
N ALA A 173 15.43 -0.40 -28.38
CA ALA A 173 15.52 -0.89 -29.76
C ALA A 173 15.04 0.24 -30.70
N PRO A 174 15.65 0.44 -31.89
CA PRO A 174 16.51 -0.50 -32.61
C PRO A 174 18.00 -0.09 -32.71
N SER A 175 18.50 0.89 -31.97
CA SER A 175 19.87 1.43 -32.17
C SER A 175 20.99 0.56 -31.55
N TYR A 176 20.66 -0.56 -30.90
CA TYR A 176 21.54 -1.66 -30.47
C TYR A 176 22.83 -1.32 -29.68
N SER A 177 22.99 -0.07 -29.23
CA SER A 177 24.25 0.44 -28.67
C SER A 177 24.07 1.46 -27.53
N LEU A 178 22.84 1.64 -27.02
CA LEU A 178 22.51 2.69 -26.04
C LEU A 178 23.07 2.47 -24.62
N LEU A 179 23.84 1.40 -24.37
CA LEU A 179 24.66 1.26 -23.17
C LEU A 179 26.13 1.67 -23.40
N ALA A 180 26.49 2.10 -24.61
CA ALA A 180 27.76 2.75 -24.91
C ALA A 180 27.99 4.07 -24.14
N PRO A 181 27.00 4.95 -23.86
CA PRO A 181 27.20 6.13 -23.02
C PRO A 181 27.76 5.79 -21.64
N LEU A 182 27.29 4.72 -20.99
CA LEU A 182 27.88 4.27 -19.72
C LEU A 182 29.36 3.86 -19.87
N ARG A 183 29.73 3.31 -21.04
CA ARG A 183 31.12 2.95 -21.37
C ARG A 183 31.98 4.16 -21.76
N THR A 184 31.40 5.31 -22.12
CA THR A 184 32.14 6.57 -22.35
C THR A 184 32.26 7.43 -21.08
N VAL A 185 31.41 7.24 -20.06
CA VAL A 185 31.58 7.86 -18.74
C VAL A 185 32.97 7.50 -18.18
N ARG A 186 33.76 8.52 -17.85
CA ARG A 186 35.18 8.35 -17.48
C ARG A 186 35.33 7.39 -16.28
N PRO A 187 36.35 6.50 -16.28
CA PRO A 187 36.64 5.55 -15.19
C PRO A 187 36.52 6.11 -13.76
N GLN A 188 37.00 7.34 -13.54
CA GLN A 188 36.93 8.00 -12.23
C GLN A 188 35.50 8.38 -11.82
N ALA A 189 34.64 8.82 -12.75
CA ALA A 189 33.25 9.13 -12.46
C ALA A 189 32.46 7.85 -12.11
N VAL A 190 32.71 6.75 -12.81
CA VAL A 190 32.09 5.44 -12.51
C VAL A 190 32.43 4.97 -11.09
N ARG A 191 33.68 5.15 -10.63
CA ARG A 191 34.11 4.84 -9.25
C ARG A 191 33.42 5.67 -8.18
N HIS A 192 32.81 6.79 -8.56
CA HIS A 192 32.09 7.67 -7.64
C HIS A 192 30.59 7.40 -7.62
N LEU A 193 29.97 6.84 -8.68
CA LEU A 193 28.53 6.55 -8.74
C LEU A 193 27.99 5.94 -7.43
N ALA A 194 27.02 6.63 -6.82
CA ALA A 194 26.30 6.16 -5.64
C ALA A 194 24.98 5.44 -6.03
N HIS A 195 24.27 5.93 -7.05
CA HIS A 195 23.01 5.36 -7.54
C HIS A 195 23.01 5.27 -9.07
N LEU A 196 22.74 4.09 -9.60
CA LEU A 196 22.56 3.85 -11.04
C LEU A 196 21.27 3.06 -11.27
N LYS A 197 20.49 3.47 -12.27
CA LYS A 197 19.26 2.82 -12.69
C LYS A 197 19.34 2.47 -14.17
N VAL A 198 19.17 1.19 -14.49
CA VAL A 198 19.28 0.65 -15.85
C VAL A 198 17.95 0.01 -16.23
N VAL A 199 17.39 0.44 -17.35
CA VAL A 199 16.13 -0.04 -17.90
C VAL A 199 16.43 -0.72 -19.22
N LEU A 200 16.56 -2.05 -19.18
CA LEU A 200 16.85 -2.88 -20.35
C LEU A 200 15.59 -3.17 -21.18
N ASN A 201 14.46 -3.31 -20.50
CA ASN A 201 13.13 -3.48 -21.08
C ASN A 201 12.07 -3.17 -20.00
N GLN A 202 11.08 -2.32 -20.28
CA GLN A 202 9.99 -2.01 -19.36
C GLN A 202 8.63 -2.14 -20.05
N ALA A 203 7.86 -3.16 -19.63
CA ALA A 203 6.59 -3.52 -20.23
C ALA A 203 5.35 -3.01 -19.46
N SER A 204 5.52 -2.05 -18.55
CA SER A 204 4.40 -1.25 -18.01
C SER A 204 4.78 0.18 -17.69
N CYS A 205 3.84 1.09 -17.94
CA CYS A 205 3.76 2.39 -17.26
C CYS A 205 3.49 2.22 -15.76
N HIS A 206 3.75 3.28 -14.99
CA HIS A 206 3.36 3.45 -13.58
C HIS A 206 2.88 4.88 -13.34
N ASP A 207 1.76 5.22 -13.94
CA ASP A 207 1.05 6.44 -13.57
C ASP A 207 0.36 6.23 -12.20
N PRO A 208 0.49 7.16 -11.24
CA PRO A 208 -0.10 7.03 -9.91
C PRO A 208 -1.63 7.25 -9.90
N TYR A 209 -2.19 7.93 -10.90
CA TYR A 209 -3.62 8.17 -11.04
C TYR A 209 -4.33 6.99 -11.71
N HIS A 210 -3.70 6.39 -12.73
CA HIS A 210 -4.22 5.22 -13.45
C HIS A 210 -3.98 3.91 -12.68
N ASN A 211 -4.50 3.85 -11.45
CA ASN A 211 -4.51 2.70 -10.54
C ASN A 211 -5.51 1.60 -11.00
N SER A 212 -5.61 1.37 -12.31
CA SER A 212 -6.34 0.25 -12.91
C SER A 212 -5.38 -0.93 -13.02
N ASP A 213 -5.73 -2.11 -12.48
CA ASP A 213 -5.05 -3.36 -12.85
C ASP A 213 -5.44 -3.82 -14.29
N ARG A 214 -6.22 -3.00 -15.02
CA ARG A 214 -6.38 -3.08 -16.49
C ARG A 214 -5.01 -2.90 -17.12
N GLU A 215 -4.61 -3.85 -17.96
CA GLU A 215 -3.32 -3.78 -18.62
C GLU A 215 -3.39 -2.76 -19.77
N CYS A 216 -2.75 -1.59 -19.64
CA CYS A 216 -2.67 -0.61 -20.74
C CYS A 216 -2.04 -1.17 -22.04
N CYS A 217 -1.44 -2.36 -21.96
CA CYS A 217 -0.63 -3.02 -22.97
C CYS A 217 -1.28 -4.30 -23.57
N TRP A 218 -2.46 -4.75 -23.09
CA TRP A 218 -2.95 -6.12 -23.36
C TRP A 218 -4.14 -6.20 -24.33
N ASP A 219 -4.71 -5.08 -24.78
CA ASP A 219 -5.63 -5.10 -25.92
C ASP A 219 -4.86 -5.41 -27.22
N ARG A 220 -4.73 -6.70 -27.50
CA ARG A 220 -4.05 -7.27 -28.66
C ARG A 220 -4.66 -6.85 -30.01
N SER A 221 -5.80 -6.17 -30.04
CA SER A 221 -6.36 -5.62 -31.28
C SER A 221 -5.51 -4.48 -31.83
N LEU A 222 -4.84 -3.70 -30.97
CA LEU A 222 -3.99 -2.58 -31.35
C LEU A 222 -2.51 -3.00 -31.39
N ARG A 223 -1.94 -3.09 -32.60
CA ARG A 223 -0.53 -3.48 -32.84
C ARG A 223 0.51 -2.40 -32.46
N THR A 224 0.10 -1.34 -31.77
CA THR A 224 0.91 -0.16 -31.45
C THR A 224 1.22 -0.10 -29.96
N PRO A 225 2.49 -0.02 -29.52
CA PRO A 225 2.88 0.03 -28.10
C PRO A 225 2.68 1.42 -27.47
N GLN A 226 1.57 2.08 -27.81
CA GLN A 226 1.15 3.36 -27.23
C GLN A 226 0.14 3.06 -26.13
N CYS A 227 0.50 3.34 -24.87
CA CYS A 227 -0.45 3.22 -23.77
C CYS A 227 -1.49 4.34 -23.89
N VAL A 228 -2.70 3.97 -24.34
CA VAL A 228 -3.79 4.88 -24.71
C VAL A 228 -4.15 5.85 -23.59
N GLU A 229 -4.06 5.40 -22.33
CA GLU A 229 -4.41 6.22 -21.15
C GLU A 229 -3.41 7.37 -20.87
N HIS A 230 -2.16 7.30 -21.32
CA HIS A 230 -1.14 8.35 -21.09
C HIS A 230 -0.68 9.07 -22.37
N GLY A 231 -1.35 8.80 -23.51
CA GLY A 231 -1.02 9.37 -24.81
C GLY A 231 0.28 8.85 -25.44
N ALA A 232 0.58 9.33 -26.64
CA ALA A 232 1.69 8.84 -27.47
C ALA A 232 3.10 9.09 -26.90
N TRP A 233 3.23 9.85 -25.81
CA TRP A 233 4.50 10.22 -25.17
C TRP A 233 5.10 9.10 -24.29
N TYR A 234 4.29 8.13 -23.86
CA TYR A 234 4.73 7.02 -23.01
C TYR A 234 4.64 5.69 -23.73
N THR A 235 5.60 5.44 -24.62
CA THR A 235 5.87 4.09 -25.14
C THR A 235 6.50 3.23 -24.05
N HIS A 236 5.91 2.07 -23.80
CA HIS A 236 6.54 0.98 -23.05
C HIS A 236 6.94 -0.12 -24.04
N ASP A 237 7.90 -0.96 -23.65
CA ASP A 237 8.28 -2.10 -24.46
C ASP A 237 7.20 -3.20 -24.42
N LEU A 238 7.37 -4.23 -25.25
CA LEU A 238 6.72 -5.52 -25.04
C LEU A 238 7.57 -6.38 -24.09
N PRO A 239 6.99 -7.32 -23.32
CA PRO A 239 7.78 -8.23 -22.50
C PRO A 239 8.76 -9.06 -23.35
N LEU A 240 10.05 -9.09 -22.97
CA LEU A 240 11.03 -9.96 -23.61
C LEU A 240 10.59 -11.42 -23.47
N ASN A 241 10.70 -12.19 -24.55
CA ASN A 241 10.28 -13.59 -24.58
C ASN A 241 11.10 -14.36 -25.61
N ALA A 242 11.16 -15.68 -25.47
CA ALA A 242 12.02 -16.56 -26.27
C ALA A 242 11.94 -16.37 -27.80
N ALA A 243 10.81 -15.91 -28.37
CA ALA A 243 10.70 -15.63 -29.80
C ALA A 243 11.53 -14.41 -30.27
N ASN A 244 11.88 -13.49 -29.35
CA ASN A 244 12.72 -12.32 -29.59
C ASN A 244 14.23 -12.62 -29.44
N THR A 245 14.67 -13.84 -29.75
CA THR A 245 16.01 -14.37 -29.40
C THR A 245 17.16 -13.48 -29.87
N ALA A 246 17.04 -12.86 -31.05
CA ALA A 246 18.05 -11.94 -31.59
C ALA A 246 18.17 -10.64 -30.77
N VAL A 247 17.04 -10.07 -30.35
CA VAL A 247 16.99 -8.87 -29.49
C VAL A 247 17.55 -9.20 -28.11
N ILE A 248 17.12 -10.32 -27.52
CA ILE A 248 17.63 -10.82 -26.22
C ILE A 248 19.14 -11.00 -26.27
N THR A 249 19.67 -11.62 -27.34
CA THR A 249 21.12 -11.86 -27.50
C THR A 249 21.91 -10.55 -27.66
N ALA A 250 21.39 -9.59 -28.44
CA ALA A 250 22.03 -8.29 -28.63
C ALA A 250 22.03 -7.46 -27.33
N LEU A 251 20.90 -7.42 -26.63
CA LEU A 251 20.69 -6.74 -25.34
C LEU A 251 21.58 -7.36 -24.26
N ALA A 252 21.58 -8.69 -24.11
CA ALA A 252 22.42 -9.39 -23.15
C ALA A 252 23.91 -9.17 -23.43
N ARG A 253 24.34 -9.10 -24.70
CA ARG A 253 25.74 -8.78 -25.07
C ARG A 253 26.12 -7.36 -24.66
N GLU A 254 25.28 -6.37 -24.96
CA GLU A 254 25.52 -4.97 -24.56
C GLU A 254 25.50 -4.78 -23.04
N TRP A 255 24.58 -5.44 -22.34
CA TRP A 255 24.50 -5.40 -20.88
C TRP A 255 25.70 -6.08 -20.23
N ASN A 256 26.15 -7.25 -20.72
CA ASN A 256 27.39 -7.88 -20.26
C ASN A 256 28.61 -6.96 -20.46
N ALA A 257 28.73 -6.28 -21.60
CA ALA A 257 29.82 -5.33 -21.85
C ALA A 257 29.76 -4.10 -20.91
N ALA A 258 28.56 -3.60 -20.60
CA ALA A 258 28.34 -2.50 -19.66
C ALA A 258 28.63 -2.92 -18.21
N ALA A 259 28.16 -4.10 -17.79
CA ALA A 259 28.39 -4.67 -16.46
C ALA A 259 29.88 -4.99 -16.22
N ALA A 260 30.58 -5.55 -17.22
CA ALA A 260 32.03 -5.76 -17.15
C ALA A 260 32.80 -4.44 -17.01
N TYR A 261 32.36 -3.37 -17.70
CA TYR A 261 32.96 -2.05 -17.52
C TYR A 261 32.71 -1.48 -16.11
N LEU A 262 31.46 -1.50 -15.63
CA LEU A 262 31.12 -1.13 -14.24
C LEU A 262 32.00 -1.87 -13.23
N ALA A 263 32.08 -3.20 -13.36
CA ALA A 263 32.88 -4.07 -12.50
C ALA A 263 34.35 -3.65 -12.44
N SER A 264 34.97 -3.44 -13.62
CA SER A 264 36.39 -3.05 -13.73
C SER A 264 36.74 -1.76 -12.99
N GLN A 265 35.77 -0.87 -12.77
CA GLN A 265 35.94 0.38 -12.04
C GLN A 265 35.57 0.24 -10.57
N LEU A 266 34.41 -0.35 -10.28
CA LEU A 266 33.87 -0.52 -8.93
C LEU A 266 34.68 -1.51 -8.08
N ALA A 267 35.50 -2.38 -8.67
CA ALA A 267 36.43 -3.25 -7.96
C ALA A 267 37.37 -2.49 -6.99
N THR A 268 37.61 -1.20 -7.22
CA THR A 268 38.40 -0.33 -6.33
C THR A 268 37.63 0.23 -5.13
N ASN A 269 36.30 0.10 -5.10
CA ASN A 269 35.43 0.60 -4.03
C ASN A 269 34.11 -0.20 -3.96
N PRO A 270 34.16 -1.49 -3.58
CA PRO A 270 32.97 -2.34 -3.45
C PRO A 270 32.09 -1.86 -2.28
N GLY A 271 30.80 -2.20 -2.31
CA GLY A 271 29.82 -1.77 -1.32
C GLY A 271 29.38 -0.31 -1.45
N ARG A 272 29.72 0.36 -2.57
CA ARG A 272 29.39 1.78 -2.82
C ARG A 272 28.16 2.01 -3.71
N LEU A 273 28.03 1.29 -4.81
CA LEU A 273 26.96 1.51 -5.80
C LEU A 273 25.64 0.84 -5.37
N GLU A 274 24.56 1.61 -5.38
CA GLU A 274 23.18 1.12 -5.40
C GLU A 274 22.70 0.96 -6.85
N LEU A 275 22.33 -0.26 -7.25
CA LEU A 275 21.90 -0.58 -8.62
C LEU A 275 20.42 -0.96 -8.67
N ALA A 276 19.66 -0.28 -9.52
CA ALA A 276 18.27 -0.59 -9.85
C ALA A 276 18.16 -1.09 -11.30
N LEU A 277 17.77 -2.35 -11.52
CA LEU A 277 17.69 -2.98 -12.83
C LEU A 277 16.24 -3.36 -13.19
N VAL A 278 15.72 -2.83 -14.30
CA VAL A 278 14.41 -3.17 -14.86
C VAL A 278 14.60 -3.90 -16.19
N CYS A 279 14.12 -5.14 -16.27
CA CYS A 279 14.19 -5.99 -17.45
C CYS A 279 12.96 -6.90 -17.50
N ASP A 280 11.81 -6.35 -17.89
CA ASP A 280 10.55 -7.09 -17.94
C ASP A 280 10.54 -8.15 -19.04
N VAL A 281 10.62 -9.42 -18.63
CA VAL A 281 10.33 -10.58 -19.46
C VAL A 281 8.84 -10.96 -19.39
N GLN A 282 8.42 -11.87 -20.27
CA GLN A 282 7.12 -12.52 -20.23
C GLN A 282 7.00 -13.42 -18.99
N ALA A 283 5.83 -13.42 -18.32
CA ALA A 283 5.59 -14.29 -17.18
C ALA A 283 5.77 -15.78 -17.58
N GLY A 284 6.47 -16.55 -16.74
CA GLY A 284 6.94 -17.90 -17.02
C GLY A 284 8.25 -18.03 -17.80
N ASP A 285 8.77 -16.97 -18.45
CA ASP A 285 9.99 -17.03 -19.27
C ASP A 285 11.26 -16.87 -18.41
N VAL A 286 11.50 -17.88 -17.56
CA VAL A 286 12.61 -17.91 -16.62
C VAL A 286 13.97 -17.91 -17.33
N ASP A 287 14.08 -18.60 -18.46
CA ASP A 287 15.34 -18.75 -19.19
C ASP A 287 15.80 -17.41 -19.81
N THR A 288 14.88 -16.62 -20.39
CA THR A 288 15.21 -15.26 -20.87
C THR A 288 15.67 -14.37 -19.70
N ALA A 289 15.00 -14.46 -18.54
CA ALA A 289 15.38 -13.67 -17.37
C ALA A 289 16.77 -14.08 -16.83
N GLN A 290 17.09 -15.37 -16.80
CA GLN A 290 18.42 -15.84 -16.42
C GLN A 290 19.49 -15.42 -17.44
N GLN A 291 19.22 -15.57 -18.74
CA GLN A 291 20.15 -15.22 -19.81
C GLN A 291 20.53 -13.73 -19.78
N VAL A 292 19.55 -12.83 -19.57
CA VAL A 292 19.82 -11.39 -19.51
C VAL A 292 20.39 -10.95 -18.17
N VAL A 293 19.87 -11.45 -17.04
CA VAL A 293 20.15 -10.85 -15.72
C VAL A 293 21.19 -11.63 -14.91
N LEU A 294 21.12 -12.96 -14.83
CA LEU A 294 22.12 -13.74 -14.07
C LEU A 294 23.50 -13.70 -14.74
N SER A 295 23.55 -13.82 -16.07
CA SER A 295 24.82 -13.89 -16.81
C SER A 295 25.71 -12.66 -16.59
N SER A 296 25.10 -11.49 -16.34
CA SER A 296 25.80 -10.21 -16.18
C SER A 296 25.96 -9.77 -14.74
N LEU A 297 24.96 -9.95 -13.87
CA LEU A 297 25.01 -9.39 -12.51
C LEU A 297 25.97 -10.14 -11.60
N GLU A 298 25.94 -11.48 -11.60
CA GLU A 298 26.60 -12.29 -10.57
C GLU A 298 28.09 -12.60 -10.82
N PRO A 299 28.55 -12.91 -12.05
CA PRO A 299 29.96 -13.20 -12.28
C PRO A 299 30.81 -11.95 -12.56
N LEU A 300 30.20 -10.78 -12.82
CA LEU A 300 30.91 -9.56 -13.18
C LEU A 300 30.96 -8.54 -12.04
N LEU A 301 29.81 -8.14 -11.48
CA LEU A 301 29.78 -7.00 -10.57
C LEU A 301 30.38 -7.34 -9.19
N PRO A 302 31.23 -6.46 -8.62
CA PRO A 302 31.59 -6.57 -7.21
C PRO A 302 30.35 -6.32 -6.33
N LEU A 303 30.40 -6.79 -5.08
CA LEU A 303 29.35 -6.58 -4.09
C LEU A 303 28.87 -5.12 -4.09
N LEU A 304 27.58 -4.92 -4.37
CA LEU A 304 26.93 -3.62 -4.52
C LEU A 304 26.44 -3.13 -3.15
N LYS A 305 26.45 -1.82 -2.89
CA LYS A 305 25.86 -1.25 -1.64
C LYS A 305 24.46 -1.81 -1.41
N ASP A 306 23.66 -1.73 -2.46
CA ASP A 306 22.26 -2.10 -2.50
C ASP A 306 21.89 -2.53 -3.93
N CYS A 307 20.88 -3.39 -4.06
CA CYS A 307 20.42 -3.87 -5.36
C CYS A 307 18.90 -4.01 -5.38
N HIS A 308 18.29 -3.69 -6.53
CA HIS A 308 16.87 -3.80 -6.81
C HIS A 308 16.72 -4.36 -8.23
N VAL A 309 15.92 -5.41 -8.41
CA VAL A 309 15.77 -6.11 -9.69
C VAL A 309 14.29 -6.32 -9.97
N ARG A 310 13.83 -5.97 -11.18
CA ARG A 310 12.49 -6.24 -11.70
C ARG A 310 12.61 -7.04 -13.01
N LEU A 311 12.01 -8.22 -13.01
CA LEU A 311 12.06 -9.21 -14.10
C LEU A 311 10.72 -9.39 -14.83
N CYS A 312 9.60 -8.90 -14.31
CA CYS A 312 8.32 -8.93 -15.01
C CYS A 312 7.39 -7.83 -14.51
N HIS A 313 6.61 -7.25 -15.44
CA HIS A 313 5.61 -6.23 -15.17
C HIS A 313 4.41 -6.76 -14.36
N LYS A 314 4.23 -8.08 -14.25
CA LYS A 314 3.22 -8.75 -13.40
C LYS A 314 3.88 -9.60 -12.30
N PRO A 315 3.16 -9.95 -11.21
CA PRO A 315 3.69 -10.84 -10.17
C PRO A 315 3.82 -12.27 -10.68
N ASP A 316 5.04 -12.80 -10.73
CA ASP A 316 5.35 -14.19 -11.06
C ASP A 316 6.19 -14.79 -9.92
N PRO A 317 5.72 -15.84 -9.20
CA PRO A 317 6.44 -16.37 -8.03
C PRO A 317 7.82 -16.98 -8.31
N VAL A 318 8.10 -17.39 -9.55
CA VAL A 318 9.39 -17.99 -9.93
C VAL A 318 10.37 -16.88 -10.28
N LEU A 319 9.96 -15.90 -11.08
CA LEU A 319 10.76 -14.71 -11.38
C LEU A 319 10.96 -13.82 -10.13
N GLN A 320 10.01 -13.78 -9.19
CA GLN A 320 10.20 -13.14 -7.87
C GLN A 320 11.31 -13.81 -7.06
N ARG A 321 11.35 -15.16 -7.06
CA ARG A 321 12.41 -15.90 -6.38
C ARG A 321 13.76 -15.65 -7.04
N LEU A 322 13.82 -15.71 -8.38
CA LEU A 322 15.02 -15.40 -9.16
C LEU A 322 15.56 -14.00 -8.80
N ALA A 323 14.73 -12.96 -8.89
CA ALA A 323 15.10 -11.60 -8.52
C ALA A 323 15.60 -11.49 -7.06
N LEU A 324 14.94 -12.18 -6.12
CA LEU A 324 15.32 -12.18 -4.71
C LEU A 324 16.67 -12.86 -4.46
N GLU A 325 16.93 -13.99 -5.12
CA GLU A 325 18.20 -14.70 -5.03
C GLU A 325 19.34 -13.91 -5.66
N THR A 326 19.11 -13.22 -6.79
CA THR A 326 20.11 -12.34 -7.41
C THR A 326 20.44 -11.16 -6.51
N VAL A 327 19.43 -10.43 -6.01
CA VAL A 327 19.62 -9.33 -5.04
C VAL A 327 20.32 -9.80 -3.77
N ALA A 328 20.09 -11.04 -3.33
CA ALA A 328 20.78 -11.64 -2.18
C ALA A 328 22.23 -12.07 -2.47
N ARG A 329 22.56 -12.38 -3.74
CA ARG A 329 23.91 -12.76 -4.19
C ARG A 329 24.82 -11.55 -4.46
N VAL A 330 24.31 -10.49 -5.09
CA VAL A 330 25.13 -9.31 -5.45
C VAL A 330 25.14 -8.18 -4.41
N GLY A 331 24.18 -8.15 -3.49
CA GLY A 331 24.09 -7.10 -2.48
C GLY A 331 25.08 -7.26 -1.33
N TRP A 332 25.65 -6.15 -0.85
CA TRP A 332 26.45 -6.01 0.36
C TRP A 332 25.57 -6.16 1.60
N ARG A 333 24.97 -7.34 1.75
CA ARG A 333 24.84 -7.90 3.08
C ARG A 333 26.25 -8.09 3.60
N GLN A 334 26.51 -7.67 4.83
CA GLN A 334 27.65 -8.21 5.54
C GLN A 334 27.46 -9.74 5.52
N GLN A 335 28.31 -10.45 4.76
CA GLN A 335 28.53 -11.87 5.03
C GLN A 335 28.74 -11.93 6.54
N PRO A 336 27.97 -12.74 7.30
CA PRO A 336 28.07 -12.75 8.74
C PRO A 336 29.51 -13.11 9.07
N GLN A 337 30.30 -12.11 9.49
CA GLN A 337 31.74 -12.30 9.67
C GLN A 337 31.89 -13.52 10.58
N PRO A 338 32.73 -14.51 10.22
CA PRO A 338 32.85 -15.73 11.00
C PRO A 338 33.23 -15.31 12.42
N LEU A 339 32.24 -15.35 13.32
CA LEU A 339 32.31 -14.70 14.62
C LEU A 339 33.35 -15.45 15.43
N ASP A 340 34.55 -14.87 15.58
CA ASP A 340 35.73 -15.53 16.15
C ASP A 340 35.34 -16.39 17.35
N SER A 341 35.41 -17.71 17.12
CA SER A 341 34.64 -18.73 17.87
C SER A 341 34.93 -18.75 19.37
N SER A 342 36.03 -18.10 19.77
CA SER A 342 36.57 -17.99 21.12
C SER A 342 35.90 -16.92 22.00
N THR A 343 35.25 -15.88 21.45
CA THR A 343 34.80 -14.71 22.26
C THR A 343 33.29 -14.49 22.32
N SER A 344 32.54 -14.72 21.23
CA SER A 344 31.12 -14.31 21.14
C SER A 344 30.17 -15.09 22.06
N HIS A 345 30.48 -16.36 22.35
CA HIS A 345 29.58 -17.31 23.03
C HIS A 345 29.05 -16.85 24.40
N ARG A 346 29.79 -16.04 25.17
CA ARG A 346 29.35 -15.59 26.50
C ARG A 346 28.30 -14.48 26.50
N TYR A 347 28.17 -13.71 25.43
CA TYR A 347 27.25 -12.56 25.39
C TYR A 347 25.93 -12.81 24.65
N GLN A 348 25.92 -13.66 23.62
CA GLN A 348 24.70 -13.89 22.82
C GLN A 348 23.59 -14.63 23.59
N SER A 349 23.93 -15.47 24.57
CA SER A 349 22.97 -16.27 25.34
C SER A 349 21.92 -15.45 26.11
N LYS A 350 22.24 -14.22 26.55
CA LYS A 350 21.41 -13.44 27.48
C LYS A 350 20.35 -12.52 26.82
N ARG A 351 20.18 -12.55 25.49
CA ARG A 351 19.23 -11.67 24.77
C ARG A 351 18.41 -12.37 23.67
N SER A 352 17.99 -13.61 23.92
CA SER A 352 16.99 -14.28 23.06
C SER A 352 15.63 -13.58 23.19
N LEU A 353 14.93 -13.37 22.06
CA LEU A 353 13.55 -12.88 22.07
C LEU A 353 12.66 -13.73 22.98
N LEU A 354 12.86 -15.06 23.00
CA LEU A 354 12.09 -16.03 23.78
C LEU A 354 12.34 -15.97 25.30
N ALA A 355 13.34 -15.22 25.77
CA ALA A 355 13.59 -14.99 27.19
C ALA A 355 12.72 -13.86 27.78
N LEU A 356 11.98 -13.13 26.94
CA LEU A 356 11.05 -12.08 27.39
C LEU A 356 9.69 -12.69 27.80
N PRO A 357 8.94 -12.07 28.73
CA PRO A 357 7.58 -12.49 29.08
C PRO A 357 6.67 -12.57 27.84
N PRO A 358 5.72 -13.53 27.77
CA PRO A 358 4.83 -13.70 26.62
C PRO A 358 4.09 -12.42 26.19
N GLU A 359 3.76 -11.57 27.14
CA GLU A 359 3.04 -10.30 26.96
C GLU A 359 3.90 -9.30 26.17
N ILE A 360 5.19 -9.22 26.53
CA ILE A 360 6.18 -8.39 25.83
C ILE A 360 6.49 -8.97 24.44
N ARG A 361 6.57 -10.30 24.31
CA ARG A 361 6.79 -10.96 23.00
C ARG A 361 5.62 -10.72 22.05
N LEU A 362 4.38 -10.88 22.52
CA LEU A 362 3.18 -10.54 21.77
C LEU A 362 3.16 -9.05 21.40
N ARG A 363 3.46 -8.15 22.34
CA ARG A 363 3.47 -6.70 22.06
C ARG A 363 4.56 -6.29 21.06
N ILE A 364 5.72 -6.95 21.05
CA ILE A 364 6.75 -6.76 20.00
C ILE A 364 6.20 -7.24 18.65
N LEU A 365 5.54 -8.40 18.59
CA LEU A 365 4.95 -8.95 17.37
C LEU A 365 3.82 -8.07 16.80
N GLU A 366 3.09 -7.31 17.62
CA GLU A 366 2.13 -6.29 17.17
C GLU A 366 2.76 -5.13 16.37
N TYR A 367 4.06 -4.85 16.55
CA TYR A 367 4.80 -3.84 15.78
C TYR A 367 5.53 -4.43 14.56
N THR A 368 4.98 -5.49 13.95
CA THR A 368 5.53 -6.15 12.75
C THR A 368 4.45 -6.30 11.67
N ASP A 369 4.85 -6.73 10.47
CA ASP A 369 3.94 -7.07 9.35
C ASP A 369 2.87 -8.15 9.71
N LEU A 370 2.87 -8.71 10.93
CA LEU A 370 1.76 -9.52 11.45
C LEU A 370 0.46 -8.72 11.63
N VAL A 371 0.53 -7.40 11.73
CA VAL A 371 -0.62 -6.51 11.64
C VAL A 371 -0.66 -5.92 10.23
N ALA A 372 -1.78 -6.10 9.54
CA ALA A 372 -1.99 -5.61 8.18
C ALA A 372 -2.16 -4.08 8.18
N PRO A 373 -1.98 -3.40 7.03
CA PRO A 373 -2.43 -2.03 6.85
C PRO A 373 -3.90 -1.90 7.25
N PHE A 374 -4.22 -0.85 8.02
CA PHE A 374 -5.57 -0.61 8.59
C PHE A 374 -6.07 -1.69 9.57
N CYS A 375 -5.22 -2.68 9.90
CA CYS A 375 -5.59 -3.92 10.61
C CYS A 375 -6.64 -4.77 9.85
N GLU A 376 -6.73 -4.70 8.52
CA GLU A 376 -7.78 -5.40 7.75
C GLU A 376 -7.24 -6.48 6.80
N LEU A 377 -7.80 -7.69 6.91
CA LEU A 377 -7.48 -8.85 6.07
C LEU A 377 -8.70 -9.29 5.26
N TYR A 378 -8.47 -9.55 3.97
CA TYR A 378 -9.52 -9.75 2.95
C TYR A 378 -9.47 -11.19 2.43
N TRP A 379 -10.53 -11.98 2.62
CA TRP A 379 -10.65 -13.33 2.04
C TRP A 379 -11.71 -13.35 0.92
N SER A 380 -11.33 -13.82 -0.27
CA SER A 380 -12.26 -14.10 -1.38
C SER A 380 -12.29 -15.59 -1.72
N ARG A 381 -13.42 -16.05 -2.25
CA ARG A 381 -13.65 -17.47 -2.60
C ARG A 381 -12.77 -17.95 -3.75
N ASP A 382 -12.43 -17.05 -4.67
CA ASP A 382 -11.71 -17.28 -5.93
C ASP A 382 -10.20 -17.36 -5.68
N THR A 383 -9.67 -16.45 -4.86
CA THR A 383 -8.26 -16.47 -4.45
C THR A 383 -7.97 -17.53 -3.37
N ARG A 384 -8.98 -17.86 -2.55
CA ARG A 384 -8.90 -18.71 -1.34
C ARG A 384 -7.81 -18.28 -0.34
N ARG A 385 -7.40 -17.02 -0.38
CA ARG A 385 -6.25 -16.48 0.37
C ARG A 385 -6.66 -15.27 1.20
N LEU A 386 -6.01 -15.11 2.36
CA LEU A 386 -6.03 -13.84 3.08
C LEU A 386 -5.10 -12.86 2.35
N THR A 387 -5.70 -11.78 1.86
CA THR A 387 -5.05 -10.60 1.29
C THR A 387 -5.31 -9.41 2.22
N PHE A 388 -5.12 -8.19 1.75
CA PHE A 388 -5.38 -6.94 2.48
C PHE A 388 -6.09 -5.97 1.55
N ASN A 389 -6.72 -4.93 2.11
CA ASN A 389 -7.40 -3.93 1.30
C ASN A 389 -6.40 -3.16 0.41
N ARG A 390 -6.42 -3.43 -0.90
CA ARG A 390 -5.82 -2.54 -1.93
C ARG A 390 -6.77 -1.44 -2.38
N GLY A 391 -8.01 -1.43 -1.86
CA GLY A 391 -9.12 -0.63 -2.33
C GLY A 391 -8.77 0.86 -2.40
N ARG A 392 -9.28 1.49 -3.48
CA ARG A 392 -9.08 2.91 -3.73
C ARG A 392 -9.87 3.70 -2.69
N TRP A 393 -9.18 4.22 -1.68
CA TRP A 393 -9.74 5.23 -0.79
C TRP A 393 -9.84 6.56 -1.56
N HIS A 394 -10.97 6.78 -2.23
CA HIS A 394 -11.28 7.99 -2.99
C HIS A 394 -11.67 9.17 -2.08
N GLY A 395 -10.79 9.53 -1.14
CA GLY A 395 -11.06 10.60 -0.18
C GLY A 395 -9.85 11.04 0.64
N HIS A 396 -10.06 12.07 1.46
CA HIS A 396 -9.05 12.53 2.41
C HIS A 396 -8.84 11.49 3.51
N CYS A 397 -7.67 10.87 3.51
CA CYS A 397 -7.28 9.88 4.49
C CYS A 397 -7.21 10.50 5.91
N PRO A 398 -7.94 9.95 6.90
CA PRO A 398 -7.80 10.30 8.32
C PRO A 398 -6.34 10.20 8.77
N SER A 399 -5.88 11.13 9.61
CA SER A 399 -4.49 11.19 10.07
C SER A 399 -3.98 9.87 10.67
N THR A 400 -4.84 9.17 11.42
CA THR A 400 -4.60 7.84 12.00
C THR A 400 -4.32 6.77 10.95
N LEU A 401 -5.00 6.82 9.80
CA LEU A 401 -4.86 5.82 8.73
C LEU A 401 -3.70 6.10 7.78
N LYS A 402 -3.11 7.32 7.77
CA LYS A 402 -2.03 7.70 6.84
C LYS A 402 -0.84 6.73 6.86
N HIS A 403 -0.52 6.15 8.02
CA HIS A 403 0.54 5.13 8.15
C HIS A 403 0.27 3.87 7.30
N GLY A 404 -0.99 3.50 7.05
CA GLY A 404 -1.35 2.39 6.17
C GLY A 404 -1.01 2.63 4.69
N TYR A 405 -0.99 3.89 4.24
CA TYR A 405 -0.88 4.23 2.82
C TYR A 405 0.55 4.03 2.27
N GLN A 406 1.58 4.12 3.13
CA GLN A 406 2.96 3.79 2.71
C GLN A 406 3.14 2.32 2.29
N PHE A 407 2.21 1.44 2.71
CA PHE A 407 2.17 0.03 2.32
C PHE A 407 1.33 -0.23 1.06
N LEU A 408 0.56 0.77 0.58
CA LEU A 408 -0.19 0.72 -0.68
C LEU A 408 0.61 1.35 -1.84
N ARG A 409 1.29 2.46 -1.56
CA ARG A 409 1.73 3.46 -2.54
C ARG A 409 3.20 3.38 -2.95
N CYS A 410 3.76 2.17 -3.14
CA CYS A 410 5.14 2.03 -3.64
C CYS A 410 5.38 2.72 -4.99
N SER A 411 4.36 2.78 -5.85
CA SER A 411 4.39 3.51 -7.13
C SER A 411 4.32 5.03 -6.97
N GLU A 412 3.57 5.53 -5.99
CA GLU A 412 3.27 6.96 -5.82
C GLU A 412 4.29 7.67 -4.91
N SER A 413 5.56 7.25 -4.97
CA SER A 413 6.60 7.59 -3.98
C SER A 413 7.11 9.05 -4.09
N ALA A 414 6.30 9.99 -3.57
CA ALA A 414 6.63 11.33 -3.06
C ALA A 414 7.26 12.39 -3.99
N LEU A 415 7.90 12.01 -5.11
CA LEU A 415 8.68 12.95 -5.95
C LEU A 415 8.00 13.35 -7.27
N GLY A 416 6.72 13.01 -7.46
CA GLY A 416 5.86 13.46 -8.56
C GLY A 416 6.18 12.91 -9.96
N GLU A 417 7.46 12.75 -10.29
CA GLU A 417 7.94 12.66 -11.67
C GLU A 417 8.85 11.43 -11.88
N GLN A 418 8.81 10.87 -13.09
CA GLN A 418 9.85 10.01 -13.68
C GLN A 418 10.31 8.75 -12.90
N ASN A 419 9.49 8.20 -11.98
CA ASN A 419 9.73 6.89 -11.34
C ASN A 419 9.44 5.68 -12.26
N VAL A 420 10.04 5.71 -13.45
CA VAL A 420 10.15 4.65 -14.48
C VAL A 420 10.38 3.27 -13.83
N GLY A 421 9.37 2.40 -13.81
CA GLY A 421 9.44 1.04 -13.25
C GLY A 421 9.63 0.97 -11.73
N CYS A 422 8.56 0.73 -10.97
CA CYS A 422 8.68 0.49 -9.52
C CYS A 422 9.06 -0.97 -9.19
N PHE A 423 9.74 -1.18 -8.06
CA PHE A 423 10.21 -2.50 -7.59
C PHE A 423 9.20 -3.20 -6.66
N CYS A 424 7.90 -2.91 -6.82
CA CYS A 424 6.86 -3.43 -5.94
C CYS A 424 6.61 -4.93 -6.14
N ARG A 425 7.04 -5.78 -5.19
CA ARG A 425 6.81 -7.25 -5.20
C ARG A 425 5.34 -7.68 -5.23
N ILE A 426 4.40 -6.74 -5.03
CA ILE A 426 2.95 -7.00 -5.07
C ILE A 426 2.38 -6.80 -6.48
N ARG A 427 3.01 -5.93 -7.29
CA ARG A 427 2.61 -5.64 -8.67
C ARG A 427 3.54 -6.32 -9.70
N HIS A 428 4.75 -6.71 -9.33
CA HIS A 428 5.80 -7.17 -10.25
C HIS A 428 6.51 -8.43 -9.78
N ALA A 429 7.21 -9.07 -10.72
CA ALA A 429 8.30 -9.98 -10.38
C ALA A 429 9.55 -9.19 -10.04
N ALA A 430 9.53 -8.56 -8.87
CA ALA A 430 10.60 -7.67 -8.41
C ALA A 430 11.03 -7.99 -6.98
N ALA A 431 12.31 -7.76 -6.73
CA ALA A 431 12.94 -7.86 -5.43
C ALA A 431 13.76 -6.59 -5.13
N SER A 432 13.93 -6.31 -3.85
CA SER A 432 14.67 -5.17 -3.34
C SER A 432 15.49 -5.59 -2.13
N SER A 433 16.70 -5.05 -2.06
CA SER A 433 17.48 -4.97 -0.82
C SER A 433 16.68 -4.24 0.28
N LEU A 434 16.90 -4.62 1.54
CA LEU A 434 16.17 -4.15 2.73
C LEU A 434 16.89 -2.97 3.43
N SER A 435 17.68 -2.22 2.69
CA SER A 435 18.50 -1.13 3.23
C SER A 435 17.69 0.04 3.72
N LYS A 436 18.11 0.60 4.85
CA LYS A 436 17.50 1.77 5.46
C LYS A 436 17.99 3.08 4.83
N SER A 437 18.97 3.04 3.92
CA SER A 437 19.68 4.24 3.48
C SER A 437 18.85 5.18 2.60
N PHE A 438 18.00 4.65 1.70
CA PHE A 438 17.11 5.46 0.87
C PHE A 438 15.71 4.82 0.69
N PRO A 439 14.61 5.58 0.86
CA PRO A 439 13.25 5.03 0.76
C PRO A 439 12.82 4.55 -0.63
N SER A 440 13.35 5.11 -1.73
CA SER A 440 12.63 5.18 -3.01
C SER A 440 12.53 3.87 -3.81
N TYR A 441 13.45 2.93 -3.62
CA TYR A 441 13.42 1.64 -4.33
C TYR A 441 13.03 0.47 -3.42
N VAL A 442 12.96 0.71 -2.10
CA VAL A 442 12.55 -0.29 -1.13
C VAL A 442 11.05 -0.52 -1.22
N CYS A 443 10.64 -1.72 -1.63
CA CYS A 443 9.24 -2.12 -1.64
C CYS A 443 8.68 -2.20 -0.20
N ARG A 444 8.18 -1.06 0.30
CA ARG A 444 7.45 -0.94 1.57
C ARG A 444 6.10 -1.67 1.57
N CYS A 445 5.63 -2.12 0.41
CA CYS A 445 4.30 -2.68 0.29
C CYS A 445 4.18 -4.04 1.00
N TRP A 446 3.12 -4.16 1.80
CA TRP A 446 2.88 -5.26 2.73
C TRP A 446 2.57 -6.55 1.97
N GLY A 447 3.47 -7.52 2.03
CA GLY A 447 3.48 -8.68 1.11
C GLY A 447 2.69 -9.89 1.60
N GLY A 448 1.70 -9.71 2.48
CA GLY A 448 1.12 -10.80 3.27
C GLY A 448 1.91 -11.06 4.56
N PRO A 449 1.59 -12.17 5.27
CA PRO A 449 2.21 -12.48 6.56
C PRO A 449 3.74 -12.66 6.44
N PRO A 450 4.53 -12.16 7.41
CA PRO A 450 5.97 -12.37 7.45
C PRO A 450 6.30 -13.83 7.79
N THR A 451 6.29 -14.71 6.78
CA THR A 451 6.45 -16.18 6.90
C THR A 451 7.62 -16.59 7.80
N ALA A 452 8.72 -15.82 7.78
CA ALA A 452 9.87 -16.03 8.66
C ALA A 452 9.50 -16.13 10.15
N LEU A 453 8.61 -15.28 10.67
CA LEU A 453 8.20 -15.29 12.08
C LEU A 453 7.43 -16.57 12.45
N PHE A 454 6.66 -17.12 11.51
CA PHE A 454 5.94 -18.38 11.69
C PHE A 454 6.85 -19.62 11.65
N LEU A 455 8.08 -19.48 11.17
CA LEU A 455 9.05 -20.58 10.99
C LEU A 455 10.19 -20.61 12.02
N VAL A 456 10.33 -19.60 12.89
CA VAL A 456 11.45 -19.54 13.87
C VAL A 456 11.39 -20.70 14.89
N CYS A 457 10.25 -20.87 15.56
CA CYS A 457 10.00 -21.96 16.49
C CYS A 457 8.49 -22.11 16.74
N ARG A 458 8.05 -23.22 17.36
CA ARG A 458 6.62 -23.47 17.65
C ARG A 458 5.99 -22.34 18.48
N THR A 459 6.64 -21.91 19.56
CA THR A 459 6.15 -20.85 20.45
C THR A 459 5.94 -19.52 19.73
N LEU A 460 6.92 -19.08 18.93
CA LEU A 460 6.80 -17.84 18.16
C LEU A 460 5.77 -17.97 17.03
N SER A 461 5.62 -19.17 16.44
CA SER A 461 4.59 -19.47 15.45
C SER A 461 3.18 -19.34 16.04
N ASP A 462 2.92 -19.91 17.22
CA ASP A 462 1.61 -19.82 17.88
C ASP A 462 1.30 -18.40 18.40
N GLU A 463 2.31 -17.64 18.82
CA GLU A 463 2.17 -16.23 19.19
C GLU A 463 1.97 -15.31 17.97
N ALA A 464 2.68 -15.56 16.86
CA ALA A 464 2.46 -14.88 15.60
C ALA A 464 1.05 -15.14 15.05
N LEU A 465 0.53 -16.38 15.17
CA LEU A 465 -0.86 -16.71 14.84
C LEU A 465 -1.85 -16.00 15.78
N ARG A 466 -1.53 -15.88 17.09
CA ARG A 466 -2.37 -15.13 18.05
C ARG A 466 -2.45 -13.64 17.71
N VAL A 467 -1.34 -13.00 17.30
CA VAL A 467 -1.35 -11.60 16.83
C VAL A 467 -2.08 -11.50 15.49
N TRP A 468 -1.74 -12.34 14.51
CA TRP A 468 -2.31 -12.32 13.16
C TRP A 468 -3.84 -12.42 13.16
N TYR A 469 -4.40 -13.45 13.81
CA TYR A 469 -5.85 -13.65 13.84
C TYR A 469 -6.54 -12.78 14.90
N GLY A 470 -5.81 -12.29 15.91
CA GLY A 470 -6.39 -11.57 17.06
C GLY A 470 -6.28 -10.05 17.04
N ARG A 471 -5.48 -9.47 16.13
CA ARG A 471 -5.33 -8.01 15.98
C ARG A 471 -5.78 -7.48 14.62
N ASN A 472 -5.93 -8.37 13.63
CA ASN A 472 -6.57 -8.02 12.36
C ASN A 472 -8.06 -8.35 12.38
N ARG A 473 -8.86 -7.44 11.79
CA ARG A 473 -10.23 -7.64 11.33
C ARG A 473 -10.20 -8.51 10.08
N ILE A 474 -10.90 -9.64 10.12
CA ILE A 474 -10.97 -10.57 8.99
C ILE A 474 -12.31 -10.36 8.29
N ILE A 475 -12.25 -9.88 7.05
CA ILE A 475 -13.40 -9.59 6.20
C ILE A 475 -13.50 -10.69 5.15
N VAL A 476 -14.61 -11.42 5.19
CA VAL A 476 -14.89 -12.52 4.26
C VAL A 476 -15.93 -12.07 3.26
N PHE A 477 -15.54 -12.05 1.99
CA PHE A 477 -16.37 -11.59 0.89
C PHE A 477 -17.06 -12.74 0.18
N ASP A 478 -18.36 -12.60 -0.03
CA ASP A 478 -19.17 -13.65 -0.64
C ASP A 478 -19.12 -13.65 -2.18
N GLY A 479 -18.89 -12.48 -2.79
CA GLY A 479 -19.01 -12.17 -4.23
C GLY A 479 -17.89 -12.69 -5.16
N VAL A 480 -18.08 -12.43 -6.46
CA VAL A 480 -17.33 -13.00 -7.61
C VAL A 480 -15.90 -12.45 -7.77
N ASP A 481 -15.62 -11.26 -7.27
CA ASP A 481 -14.37 -10.55 -7.55
C ASP A 481 -13.80 -9.87 -6.30
N ALA A 482 -12.54 -10.19 -5.99
CA ALA A 482 -11.77 -9.56 -4.94
C ALA A 482 -11.46 -8.07 -5.21
N SER A 483 -11.51 -7.61 -6.47
CA SER A 483 -11.33 -6.20 -6.82
C SER A 483 -12.57 -5.35 -6.54
N SER A 484 -13.77 -5.93 -6.70
CA SER A 484 -15.06 -5.27 -6.47
C SER A 484 -15.98 -6.13 -5.58
N PRO A 485 -15.67 -6.24 -4.27
CA PRO A 485 -16.41 -7.11 -3.34
C PRO A 485 -17.90 -6.79 -3.18
N TYR A 486 -18.32 -5.57 -3.54
CA TYR A 486 -19.71 -5.10 -3.49
C TYR A 486 -20.41 -5.17 -4.85
N HIS A 487 -19.76 -5.72 -5.88
CA HIS A 487 -20.42 -5.90 -7.18
C HIS A 487 -21.53 -6.96 -7.04
N PRO A 488 -22.77 -6.67 -7.48
CA PRO A 488 -23.81 -7.69 -7.53
C PRO A 488 -23.39 -8.83 -8.48
N TRP A 489 -23.77 -10.06 -8.15
CA TRP A 489 -23.69 -11.19 -9.09
C TRP A 489 -24.45 -10.87 -10.37
N SER A 490 -23.97 -11.39 -11.51
CA SER A 490 -24.57 -11.19 -12.84
C SER A 490 -26.09 -11.38 -12.84
N VAL A 491 -26.80 -10.40 -13.41
CA VAL A 491 -28.27 -10.36 -13.41
C VAL A 491 -28.86 -11.57 -14.13
N GLY A 492 -29.87 -12.20 -13.52
CA GLY A 492 -30.66 -13.28 -14.13
C GLY A 492 -30.53 -14.65 -13.46
N HIS A 493 -29.50 -14.87 -12.63
CA HIS A 493 -29.24 -16.16 -11.98
C HIS A 493 -29.48 -16.13 -10.47
N ASP A 494 -29.94 -17.26 -9.91
CA ASP A 494 -29.98 -17.52 -8.46
C ASP A 494 -28.56 -17.48 -7.87
N TYR A 495 -28.44 -17.37 -6.54
CA TYR A 495 -27.15 -17.34 -5.86
C TYR A 495 -26.35 -18.63 -6.15
N PRO A 496 -25.17 -18.57 -6.80
CA PRO A 496 -24.62 -19.70 -7.56
C PRO A 496 -23.87 -20.75 -6.72
N HIS A 497 -24.05 -20.77 -5.40
CA HIS A 497 -23.23 -21.58 -4.50
C HIS A 497 -24.06 -22.28 -3.42
N ASN A 498 -23.69 -23.54 -3.12
CA ASN A 498 -24.35 -24.33 -2.07
C ASN A 498 -24.04 -23.89 -0.64
N ARG A 499 -23.14 -22.91 -0.45
CA ARG A 499 -22.66 -22.39 0.84
C ARG A 499 -22.17 -20.95 0.70
N PHE A 500 -22.20 -20.18 1.79
CA PHE A 500 -21.60 -18.83 1.82
C PHE A 500 -20.08 -18.90 1.99
N ALA A 501 -19.35 -17.89 1.50
CA ALA A 501 -17.89 -17.81 1.58
C ALA A 501 -17.36 -17.94 3.01
N ILE A 502 -18.11 -17.45 4.00
CA ILE A 502 -17.78 -17.60 5.43
C ILE A 502 -17.73 -19.07 5.88
N SER A 503 -18.56 -19.94 5.31
CA SER A 503 -18.52 -21.37 5.60
C SER A 503 -17.22 -21.99 5.07
N GLU A 504 -16.85 -21.66 3.83
CA GLU A 504 -15.58 -22.10 3.22
C GLU A 504 -14.37 -21.58 4.01
N PHE A 505 -14.40 -20.31 4.41
CA PHE A 505 -13.34 -19.71 5.22
C PHE A 505 -13.19 -20.40 6.58
N LEU A 506 -14.26 -20.52 7.35
CA LEU A 506 -14.21 -21.06 8.71
C LEU A 506 -13.94 -22.57 8.76
N ARG A 507 -14.58 -23.35 7.87
CA ARG A 507 -14.48 -24.81 7.83
C ARG A 507 -13.19 -25.27 7.15
N ASP A 508 -12.87 -24.73 5.98
CA ASP A 508 -11.84 -25.27 5.09
C ASP A 508 -10.52 -24.48 5.13
N ALA A 509 -10.57 -23.15 5.11
CA ALA A 509 -9.37 -22.31 4.97
C ALA A 509 -8.69 -21.94 6.31
N LEU A 510 -9.47 -21.84 7.40
CA LEU A 510 -9.02 -21.39 8.71
C LEU A 510 -8.46 -22.56 9.55
N PRO A 511 -7.14 -22.59 9.87
CA PRO A 511 -6.56 -23.69 10.63
C PRO A 511 -7.20 -23.84 12.02
N PRO A 512 -7.53 -25.06 12.48
CA PRO A 512 -8.28 -25.28 13.73
C PRO A 512 -7.74 -24.54 14.96
N ARG A 513 -6.40 -24.54 15.15
CA ARG A 513 -5.74 -23.84 16.28
C ARG A 513 -5.92 -22.32 16.29
N CYS A 514 -6.26 -21.70 15.16
CA CYS A 514 -6.43 -20.26 14.99
C CYS A 514 -7.84 -19.77 15.31
N ARG A 515 -8.85 -20.66 15.27
CA ARG A 515 -10.27 -20.31 15.41
C ARG A 515 -10.59 -19.54 16.70
N ARG A 516 -9.95 -19.95 17.81
CA ARG A 516 -10.03 -19.30 19.13
C ARG A 516 -9.32 -17.94 19.24
N TYR A 517 -8.50 -17.56 18.26
CA TYR A 517 -7.77 -16.29 18.26
C TYR A 517 -8.50 -15.18 17.51
N ILE A 518 -9.50 -15.48 16.67
CA ILE A 518 -10.25 -14.45 15.94
C ILE A 518 -10.98 -13.53 16.93
N ARG A 519 -10.72 -12.22 16.81
CA ARG A 519 -11.35 -11.17 17.63
C ARG A 519 -12.34 -10.30 16.88
N THR A 520 -12.14 -10.10 15.58
CA THR A 520 -13.06 -9.34 14.74
C THR A 520 -13.24 -10.05 13.41
N LEU A 521 -14.49 -10.43 13.12
CA LEU A 521 -14.91 -11.15 11.92
C LEU A 521 -16.02 -10.37 11.24
N GLU A 522 -15.94 -10.23 9.93
CA GLU A 522 -16.92 -9.50 9.13
C GLU A 522 -17.38 -10.32 7.93
N LEU A 523 -18.69 -10.29 7.71
CA LEU A 523 -19.40 -11.06 6.71
C LEU A 523 -19.91 -10.08 5.66
N ALA A 524 -19.14 -9.90 4.58
CA ALA A 524 -19.42 -8.94 3.53
C ALA A 524 -20.08 -9.66 2.35
N PHE A 525 -21.42 -9.59 2.32
CA PHE A 525 -22.21 -10.11 1.21
C PHE A 525 -22.34 -9.06 0.11
N ALA A 526 -22.30 -9.52 -1.15
CA ALA A 526 -22.73 -8.69 -2.26
C ALA A 526 -24.20 -8.25 -2.05
N PRO A 527 -24.58 -7.03 -2.46
CA PRO A 527 -25.92 -6.49 -2.22
C PRO A 527 -26.98 -7.32 -2.95
N PHE A 528 -27.73 -8.13 -2.18
CA PHE A 528 -28.76 -9.02 -2.69
C PHE A 528 -29.89 -8.25 -3.38
N THR A 529 -30.03 -8.46 -4.70
CA THR A 529 -31.20 -8.01 -5.47
C THR A 529 -32.29 -9.10 -5.47
N HIS A 530 -33.44 -8.84 -6.09
CA HIS A 530 -34.43 -9.90 -6.32
C HIS A 530 -33.91 -11.04 -7.21
N TYR A 531 -33.01 -10.73 -8.15
CA TYR A 531 -32.55 -11.67 -9.16
C TYR A 531 -31.56 -12.68 -8.58
N ASN A 532 -30.59 -12.18 -7.79
CA ASN A 532 -29.35 -12.86 -7.41
C ASN A 532 -29.17 -13.15 -5.90
N ARG A 533 -30.28 -13.24 -5.17
CA ARG A 533 -30.33 -13.75 -3.79
C ARG A 533 -30.62 -15.26 -3.80
N PRO A 534 -30.24 -16.02 -2.75
CA PRO A 534 -30.60 -17.43 -2.65
C PRO A 534 -32.11 -17.61 -2.52
N ARG A 535 -32.74 -18.40 -3.40
CA ARG A 535 -34.22 -18.51 -3.43
C ARG A 535 -34.77 -19.53 -2.45
N GLY A 536 -35.52 -19.03 -1.48
CA GLY A 536 -36.33 -19.82 -0.53
C GLY A 536 -35.54 -20.39 0.65
N VAL A 537 -36.24 -20.67 1.76
CA VAL A 537 -35.64 -21.09 3.04
C VAL A 537 -34.93 -22.45 2.96
N GLY A 538 -35.26 -23.27 1.96
CA GLY A 538 -34.61 -24.54 1.67
C GLY A 538 -33.35 -24.45 0.79
N HIS A 539 -32.93 -23.25 0.36
CA HIS A 539 -31.71 -23.10 -0.44
C HIS A 539 -30.49 -23.64 0.33
N PRO A 540 -29.62 -24.48 -0.27
CA PRO A 540 -28.53 -25.15 0.46
C PRO A 540 -27.65 -24.20 1.29
N ALA A 541 -27.36 -23.01 0.77
CA ALA A 541 -26.58 -22.00 1.50
C ALA A 541 -27.22 -21.54 2.82
N PHE A 542 -28.55 -21.48 2.94
CA PHE A 542 -29.23 -21.16 4.21
C PHE A 542 -29.27 -22.35 5.18
N VAL A 543 -29.21 -23.58 4.67
CA VAL A 543 -29.11 -24.80 5.49
C VAL A 543 -27.71 -24.90 6.10
N ASP A 544 -26.66 -24.76 5.27
CA ASP A 544 -25.26 -24.68 5.71
C ASP A 544 -25.02 -23.49 6.65
N TRP A 545 -25.60 -22.32 6.37
CA TRP A 545 -25.52 -21.15 7.27
C TRP A 545 -26.10 -21.43 8.67
N ARG A 546 -27.26 -22.07 8.74
CA ARG A 546 -27.91 -22.40 10.02
C ARG A 546 -27.08 -23.40 10.84
N GLU A 547 -26.50 -24.41 10.19
CA GLU A 547 -25.58 -25.35 10.83
C GLU A 547 -24.27 -24.67 11.26
N LEU A 548 -23.68 -23.85 10.39
CA LEU A 548 -22.45 -23.10 10.65
C LEU A 548 -22.60 -22.22 11.89
N VAL A 549 -23.67 -21.42 11.97
CA VAL A 549 -23.89 -20.52 13.10
C VAL A 549 -24.33 -21.30 14.34
N GLY A 550 -25.44 -22.03 14.25
CA GLY A 550 -26.11 -22.62 15.41
C GLY A 550 -25.32 -23.74 16.10
N VAL A 551 -24.48 -24.47 15.35
CA VAL A 551 -23.72 -25.62 15.87
C VAL A 551 -22.21 -25.41 15.78
N TRP A 552 -21.69 -25.00 14.62
CA TRP A 552 -20.25 -25.00 14.39
C TRP A 552 -19.54 -23.83 15.09
N MET A 553 -20.05 -22.60 14.95
CA MET A 553 -19.43 -21.38 15.50
C MET A 553 -19.39 -21.42 17.03
N LYS A 554 -20.48 -21.83 17.69
CA LYS A 554 -20.53 -22.04 19.16
C LYS A 554 -19.42 -22.96 19.68
N ARG A 555 -19.10 -24.03 18.94
CA ARG A 555 -18.10 -25.04 19.33
C ARG A 555 -16.65 -24.68 18.96
N ASN A 556 -16.44 -23.72 18.05
CA ASN A 556 -15.13 -23.47 17.45
C ASN A 556 -14.56 -22.06 17.68
N LEU A 557 -15.42 -21.04 17.92
CA LEU A 557 -15.01 -19.65 18.05
C LEU A 557 -15.12 -19.17 19.51
N ASN A 558 -14.24 -18.24 19.88
CA ASN A 558 -14.29 -17.60 21.19
C ASN A 558 -15.35 -16.48 21.19
N LEU A 559 -16.63 -16.87 21.21
CA LEU A 559 -17.79 -15.96 21.08
C LEU A 559 -17.76 -14.81 22.10
N GLY A 560 -17.50 -15.10 23.37
CA GLY A 560 -17.33 -14.11 24.45
C GLY A 560 -16.14 -13.16 24.31
N GLY A 561 -15.33 -13.30 23.26
CA GLY A 561 -14.36 -12.30 22.82
C GLY A 561 -14.32 -12.16 21.30
N LEU A 562 -15.47 -12.30 20.63
CA LEU A 562 -15.63 -12.10 19.18
C LEU A 562 -16.56 -10.90 18.93
N THR A 563 -16.07 -9.95 18.14
CA THR A 563 -16.89 -8.94 17.48
C THR A 563 -17.26 -9.46 16.10
N LEU A 564 -18.55 -9.56 15.80
CA LEU A 564 -19.06 -9.99 14.50
C LEU A 564 -19.74 -8.81 13.78
N ARG A 565 -19.42 -8.58 12.51
CA ARG A 565 -20.10 -7.58 11.66
C ARG A 565 -20.76 -8.27 10.47
N LEU A 566 -22.00 -7.89 10.16
CA LEU A 566 -22.73 -8.33 8.98
C LEU A 566 -22.92 -7.13 8.04
N VAL A 567 -22.51 -7.24 6.78
CA VAL A 567 -22.60 -6.18 5.77
C VAL A 567 -23.30 -6.68 4.51
N THR A 568 -24.27 -5.92 4.02
CA THR A 568 -24.95 -6.14 2.72
C THR A 568 -25.11 -4.86 1.89
N THR A 569 -24.47 -3.76 2.31
CA THR A 569 -24.55 -2.42 1.68
C THR A 569 -24.03 -2.41 0.23
N GLN A 570 -24.68 -1.64 -0.64
CA GLN A 570 -24.03 -1.14 -1.86
C GLN A 570 -22.94 -0.13 -1.45
N ASN A 571 -21.77 -0.19 -2.09
CA ASN A 571 -20.80 0.90 -1.97
C ASN A 571 -21.31 2.10 -2.80
N PRO A 572 -21.61 3.26 -2.20
CA PRO A 572 -22.09 4.43 -2.96
C PRO A 572 -21.05 4.93 -3.98
N GLU A 573 -19.75 4.64 -3.83
CA GLU A 573 -18.76 5.01 -4.84
C GLU A 573 -18.90 4.24 -6.17
N VAL A 574 -19.84 3.28 -6.25
CA VAL A 574 -20.26 2.56 -7.46
C VAL A 574 -21.50 3.21 -8.12
N GLU A 575 -21.91 4.41 -7.67
CA GLU A 575 -22.97 5.26 -8.27
C GLU A 575 -22.83 5.46 -9.79
N GLY A 576 -21.61 5.34 -10.35
CA GLY A 576 -21.36 5.42 -11.80
C GLY A 576 -21.86 4.25 -12.67
N ILE A 577 -22.51 3.21 -12.10
CA ILE A 577 -23.20 2.17 -12.90
C ILE A 577 -24.65 2.60 -13.20
N GLU A 578 -24.77 3.64 -14.04
CA GLU A 578 -26.06 4.20 -14.50
C GLU A 578 -26.91 3.17 -15.26
N GLY A 579 -26.29 2.13 -15.83
CA GLY A 579 -26.97 1.09 -16.63
C GLY A 579 -27.78 0.05 -15.84
N HIS A 580 -27.87 0.11 -14.50
CA HIS A 580 -28.53 -0.91 -13.67
C HIS A 580 -29.60 -0.34 -12.72
N GLU A 581 -30.40 0.62 -13.20
CA GLU A 581 -31.66 1.07 -12.58
C GLU A 581 -32.79 0.02 -12.66
N ILE A 582 -32.54 -1.20 -12.20
CA ILE A 582 -33.62 -2.19 -12.08
C ILE A 582 -34.49 -1.82 -10.86
N MET A 583 -35.55 -1.06 -11.14
CA MET A 583 -36.61 -0.68 -10.21
C MET A 583 -37.10 -1.91 -9.43
N THR A 584 -36.89 -1.94 -8.12
CA THR A 584 -37.39 -3.03 -7.27
C THR A 584 -38.84 -2.77 -6.89
N THR A 585 -39.75 -3.69 -7.20
CA THR A 585 -41.13 -3.57 -6.72
C THR A 585 -41.20 -3.78 -5.20
N LYS A 586 -42.29 -3.29 -4.57
CA LYS A 586 -42.53 -3.49 -3.13
C LYS A 586 -42.55 -4.97 -2.71
N ALA A 587 -42.97 -5.87 -3.62
CA ALA A 587 -42.88 -7.32 -3.41
C ALA A 587 -41.42 -7.80 -3.45
N GLN A 588 -40.65 -7.38 -4.47
CA GLN A 588 -39.23 -7.72 -4.61
C GLN A 588 -38.38 -7.25 -3.41
N GLY A 589 -38.62 -6.04 -2.90
CA GLY A 589 -37.97 -5.53 -1.70
C GLY A 589 -38.35 -6.28 -0.42
N LYS A 590 -39.62 -6.72 -0.28
CA LYS A 590 -40.03 -7.59 0.84
C LYS A 590 -39.21 -8.89 0.84
N GLU A 591 -39.09 -9.56 -0.29
CA GLU A 591 -38.34 -10.82 -0.39
C GLU A 591 -36.84 -10.65 -0.09
N VAL A 592 -36.22 -9.52 -0.46
CA VAL A 592 -34.82 -9.21 -0.09
C VAL A 592 -34.68 -9.00 1.43
N ARG A 593 -35.63 -8.30 2.05
CA ARG A 593 -35.72 -8.16 3.51
C ARG A 593 -35.92 -9.50 4.23
N ASP A 594 -36.71 -10.40 3.64
CA ASP A 594 -36.95 -11.74 4.16
C ASP A 594 -35.68 -12.63 4.03
N VAL A 595 -34.80 -12.38 3.04
CA VAL A 595 -33.43 -12.92 2.98
C VAL A 595 -32.54 -12.40 4.10
N TYR A 596 -32.51 -11.08 4.37
CA TYR A 596 -31.77 -10.53 5.51
C TYR A 596 -32.26 -11.11 6.85
N THR A 597 -33.57 -11.32 6.99
CA THR A 597 -34.18 -11.96 8.16
C THR A 597 -33.70 -13.42 8.29
N THR A 598 -33.60 -14.15 7.18
CA THR A 598 -33.07 -15.53 7.13
C THR A 598 -31.58 -15.60 7.51
N LEU A 599 -30.79 -14.57 7.20
CA LEU A 599 -29.39 -14.44 7.61
C LEU A 599 -29.23 -14.09 9.10
N LEU A 600 -30.07 -13.19 9.62
CA LEU A 600 -30.04 -12.75 11.02
C LEU A 600 -30.56 -13.83 11.99
N ASN A 601 -31.55 -14.63 11.59
CA ASN A 601 -32.22 -15.60 12.47
C ASN A 601 -31.25 -16.52 13.25
N PRO A 602 -30.27 -17.21 12.62
CA PRO A 602 -29.32 -18.04 13.37
C PRO A 602 -28.36 -17.24 14.26
N LEU A 603 -28.06 -15.98 13.92
CA LEU A 603 -27.09 -15.16 14.69
C LEU A 603 -27.60 -14.82 16.09
N ARG A 604 -28.92 -14.72 16.26
CA ARG A 604 -29.57 -14.54 17.57
C ARG A 604 -29.21 -15.65 18.56
N ASP A 605 -29.01 -16.89 18.08
CA ASP A 605 -28.60 -18.01 18.90
C ASP A 605 -27.17 -17.88 19.45
N LEU A 606 -26.36 -16.94 18.92
CA LEU A 606 -25.04 -16.59 19.46
C LEU A 606 -25.11 -15.52 20.56
N GLY A 607 -26.11 -14.63 20.53
CA GLY A 607 -26.25 -13.52 21.48
C GLY A 607 -26.96 -13.92 22.78
N CYS A 608 -27.95 -14.81 22.70
CA CYS A 608 -28.68 -15.29 23.87
C CYS A 608 -27.84 -16.27 24.72
N PRO A 609 -27.74 -16.08 26.06
CA PRO A 609 -27.20 -17.09 26.96
C PRO A 609 -28.15 -18.28 27.08
N GLU A 610 -27.62 -19.50 27.10
CA GLU A 610 -28.42 -20.74 27.00
C GLU A 610 -29.44 -20.90 28.14
N ASP A 611 -29.12 -20.40 29.34
CA ASP A 611 -29.98 -20.38 30.53
C ASP A 611 -31.28 -19.57 30.38
N SER A 612 -31.40 -18.73 29.34
CA SER A 612 -32.64 -17.99 29.04
C SER A 612 -33.73 -18.85 28.38
N SER A 613 -33.42 -20.09 28.01
CA SER A 613 -34.43 -21.08 27.63
C SER A 613 -35.25 -21.49 28.87
N PRO A 614 -36.60 -21.35 28.87
CA PRO A 614 -37.42 -21.69 30.02
C PRO A 614 -37.33 -23.20 30.31
N SER A 615 -36.48 -23.55 31.27
CA SER A 615 -36.25 -24.93 31.67
C SER A 615 -37.51 -25.47 32.32
N ILE A 616 -38.16 -26.42 31.63
CA ILE A 616 -39.35 -27.12 32.15
C ILE A 616 -38.91 -27.99 33.33
N THR A 617 -39.09 -27.47 34.54
CA THR A 617 -38.57 -28.05 35.77
C THR A 617 -39.46 -29.19 36.28
N THR A 618 -39.36 -30.35 35.63
CA THR A 618 -39.74 -31.62 36.25
C THR A 618 -38.75 -31.94 37.38
N ALA A 619 -39.14 -31.65 38.61
CA ALA A 619 -38.26 -31.69 39.77
C ALA A 619 -38.04 -33.13 40.31
N THR A 620 -36.90 -33.73 39.97
CA THR A 620 -36.38 -34.96 40.61
C THR A 620 -34.89 -34.82 40.90
N ALA A 621 -34.57 -34.26 42.07
CA ALA A 621 -33.20 -33.86 42.43
C ALA A 621 -32.38 -35.00 43.06
N THR A 622 -31.78 -35.86 42.23
CA THR A 622 -30.81 -36.87 42.69
C THR A 622 -29.38 -36.30 42.63
N ARG A 623 -28.86 -35.84 43.77
CA ARG A 623 -27.62 -35.05 43.87
C ARG A 623 -26.36 -35.93 43.92
N SER A 624 -25.80 -36.26 42.75
CA SER A 624 -24.50 -36.94 42.64
C SER A 624 -23.34 -35.95 42.45
N ASN A 625 -22.25 -36.15 43.21
CA ASN A 625 -21.03 -35.33 43.09
C ASN A 625 -20.12 -35.90 41.98
N SER A 626 -20.36 -35.52 40.73
CA SER A 626 -19.43 -35.80 39.63
C SER A 626 -18.27 -34.80 39.60
N THR A 627 -17.07 -35.28 39.29
CA THR A 627 -15.89 -34.45 39.06
C THR A 627 -16.11 -33.52 37.86
N SER A 628 -15.67 -32.27 37.98
CA SER A 628 -15.88 -31.23 36.95
C SER A 628 -15.15 -31.56 35.65
N ASP A 629 -15.89 -32.06 34.66
CA ASP A 629 -15.37 -32.27 33.31
C ASP A 629 -15.11 -30.92 32.61
N PRO A 630 -13.85 -30.60 32.22
CA PRO A 630 -13.54 -29.37 31.50
C PRO A 630 -14.17 -29.28 30.10
N SER A 631 -14.76 -30.36 29.58
CA SER A 631 -15.56 -30.32 28.34
C SER A 631 -16.79 -29.39 28.45
N ASN A 632 -17.33 -29.21 29.66
CA ASN A 632 -18.61 -28.54 29.89
C ASN A 632 -18.47 -27.02 30.15
N GLN A 633 -17.48 -26.37 29.52
CA GLN A 633 -17.40 -24.91 29.47
C GLN A 633 -18.49 -24.36 28.55
N ARG A 634 -19.62 -23.95 29.14
CA ARG A 634 -20.68 -23.18 28.47
C ARG A 634 -20.08 -22.04 27.65
N SER A 635 -20.40 -21.98 26.37
CA SER A 635 -19.90 -20.92 25.49
C SER A 635 -20.49 -19.57 25.91
N ALA A 636 -19.63 -18.66 26.39
CA ALA A 636 -20.04 -17.29 26.67
C ALA A 636 -20.67 -16.65 25.40
N PRO A 637 -21.76 -15.88 25.54
CA PRO A 637 -22.47 -15.29 24.40
C PRO A 637 -21.57 -14.34 23.60
N LEU A 638 -21.96 -14.07 22.35
CA LEU A 638 -21.25 -13.19 21.43
C LEU A 638 -20.93 -11.84 22.09
N ALA A 639 -19.65 -11.44 22.06
CA ALA A 639 -19.22 -10.24 22.77
C ALA A 639 -19.90 -8.98 22.20
N ARG A 640 -19.84 -8.79 20.87
CA ARG A 640 -20.43 -7.66 20.15
C ARG A 640 -20.93 -8.07 18.77
N PHE A 641 -22.03 -7.49 18.33
CA PHE A 641 -22.55 -7.62 16.96
C PHE A 641 -22.85 -6.24 16.35
N TYR A 642 -22.56 -6.10 15.05
CA TYR A 642 -22.90 -4.92 14.25
C TYR A 642 -23.55 -5.33 12.93
N ALA A 643 -24.54 -4.56 12.46
CA ALA A 643 -25.22 -4.80 11.19
C ALA A 643 -25.15 -3.55 10.29
N ASP A 644 -24.87 -3.75 9.01
CA ASP A 644 -24.79 -2.69 8.00
C ASP A 644 -25.52 -3.20 6.75
N LEU A 645 -26.84 -3.02 6.72
CA LEU A 645 -27.72 -3.66 5.74
C LEU A 645 -28.24 -2.63 4.75
N ALA A 646 -28.15 -2.89 3.44
CA ALA A 646 -28.78 -2.03 2.45
C ALA A 646 -30.31 -1.98 2.67
N TRP A 647 -30.89 -0.77 2.73
CA TRP A 647 -32.34 -0.65 2.77
C TRP A 647 -33.00 -1.30 1.53
N PRO A 648 -33.87 -2.32 1.70
CA PRO A 648 -34.34 -3.17 0.60
C PRO A 648 -35.35 -2.49 -0.34
N TYR A 649 -35.66 -1.22 -0.10
CA TYR A 649 -36.55 -0.39 -0.91
C TYR A 649 -35.85 0.87 -1.45
N VAL A 650 -34.52 0.94 -1.52
CA VAL A 650 -33.80 2.10 -2.11
C VAL A 650 -34.21 2.39 -3.56
N ARG A 651 -34.65 1.36 -4.30
CA ARG A 651 -34.98 1.45 -5.74
C ARG A 651 -36.45 1.18 -6.07
N THR A 652 -37.38 1.40 -5.13
CA THR A 652 -38.82 1.51 -5.44
C THR A 652 -39.10 2.86 -6.09
N GLY A 653 -39.56 2.88 -7.34
CA GLY A 653 -39.58 4.07 -8.22
C GLY A 653 -40.47 5.26 -7.84
N ASP A 654 -41.10 5.23 -6.68
CA ASP A 654 -41.98 6.30 -6.19
C ASP A 654 -41.14 7.47 -5.62
N ARG A 655 -40.61 8.33 -6.50
CA ARG A 655 -39.84 9.58 -6.21
C ARG A 655 -38.80 9.45 -5.10
N TRP A 656 -37.52 9.29 -5.49
CA TRP A 656 -36.34 9.32 -4.61
C TRP A 656 -36.51 10.20 -3.34
N PRO A 657 -36.67 9.58 -2.15
CA PRO A 657 -36.63 10.29 -0.88
C PRO A 657 -35.34 11.10 -0.72
N ARG A 658 -35.39 12.19 0.05
CA ARG A 658 -34.18 12.94 0.46
C ARG A 658 -33.19 11.96 1.11
N ARG A 659 -31.89 12.12 0.83
CA ARG A 659 -30.81 11.27 1.35
C ARG A 659 -30.89 11.04 2.87
N GLU A 660 -31.25 12.09 3.61
CA GLU A 660 -31.51 12.10 5.06
C GLU A 660 -32.50 11.00 5.52
N TRP A 661 -33.52 10.71 4.70
CA TRP A 661 -34.50 9.65 4.97
C TRP A 661 -33.91 8.25 4.79
N PHE A 662 -33.05 8.05 3.78
CA PHE A 662 -32.31 6.79 3.62
C PHE A 662 -31.31 6.61 4.78
N ASP A 663 -30.52 7.63 5.11
CA ASP A 663 -29.60 7.59 6.25
C ASP A 663 -30.34 7.29 7.58
N ALA A 664 -31.56 7.80 7.75
CA ALA A 664 -32.42 7.46 8.89
C ALA A 664 -32.96 6.01 8.84
N LYS A 665 -33.34 5.48 7.66
CA LYS A 665 -33.86 4.11 7.51
C LYS A 665 -32.77 3.05 7.61
N ASP A 666 -31.57 3.31 7.12
CA ASP A 666 -30.41 2.44 7.33
C ASP A 666 -30.03 2.39 8.82
N ARG A 667 -30.04 3.53 9.54
CA ARG A 667 -29.87 3.55 11.01
C ARG A 667 -30.96 2.77 11.74
N GLU A 668 -32.24 2.92 11.37
CA GLU A 668 -33.36 2.17 11.95
C GLU A 668 -33.22 0.66 11.71
N LEU A 669 -32.89 0.25 10.48
CA LEU A 669 -32.68 -1.16 10.10
C LEU A 669 -31.47 -1.76 10.83
N ARG A 670 -30.36 -1.01 10.93
CA ARG A 670 -29.17 -1.37 11.70
C ARG A 670 -29.51 -1.61 13.17
N GLN A 671 -30.07 -0.62 13.88
CA GLN A 671 -30.41 -0.75 15.30
C GLN A 671 -31.36 -1.91 15.57
N ARG A 672 -32.38 -2.13 14.72
CA ARG A 672 -33.28 -3.29 14.85
C ARG A 672 -32.56 -4.62 14.66
N SER A 673 -31.68 -4.71 13.67
CA SER A 673 -30.91 -5.93 13.39
C SER A 673 -29.91 -6.25 14.50
N GLU A 674 -29.27 -5.21 15.07
CA GLU A 674 -28.35 -5.37 16.20
C GLU A 674 -29.09 -5.77 17.50
N ARG A 675 -30.22 -5.12 17.83
CA ARG A 675 -31.10 -5.54 18.94
C ARG A 675 -31.65 -6.96 18.77
N PHE A 676 -32.04 -7.35 17.55
CA PHE A 676 -32.57 -8.68 17.28
C PHE A 676 -31.56 -9.80 17.57
N VAL A 677 -30.27 -9.57 17.30
CA VAL A 677 -29.20 -10.54 17.52
C VAL A 677 -28.68 -10.53 18.96
N MET A 678 -28.48 -9.36 19.57
CA MET A 678 -27.91 -9.24 20.92
C MET A 678 -28.95 -9.36 22.04
N GLY A 679 -30.25 -9.18 21.74
CA GLY A 679 -31.30 -9.07 22.76
C GLY A 679 -31.09 -7.85 23.66
N ASN A 680 -31.52 -7.97 24.92
CA ASN A 680 -31.44 -6.90 25.94
C ASN A 680 -30.02 -6.31 26.08
N ARG A 681 -28.99 -7.15 25.90
CA ARG A 681 -27.58 -6.75 25.95
C ARG A 681 -27.20 -5.66 24.95
N TYR A 682 -27.99 -5.43 23.90
CA TYR A 682 -27.73 -4.33 22.98
C TYR A 682 -27.74 -2.98 23.68
N ASP A 683 -28.72 -2.76 24.55
CA ASP A 683 -28.95 -1.51 25.24
C ASP A 683 -28.03 -1.38 26.46
N ASP A 684 -27.71 -2.48 27.14
CA ASP A 684 -26.63 -2.55 28.14
C ASP A 684 -25.28 -2.13 27.53
N ASP A 685 -24.86 -2.78 26.43
CA ASP A 685 -23.64 -2.45 25.67
C ASP A 685 -23.71 -1.02 25.07
N ALA A 686 -24.86 -0.33 25.09
CA ALA A 686 -25.02 1.04 24.57
C ALA A 686 -24.81 2.13 25.62
N GLY A 687 -25.11 1.85 26.89
CA GLY A 687 -24.94 2.80 28.01
C GLY A 687 -23.49 3.26 28.20
N ASP A 688 -22.52 2.37 27.95
CA ASP A 688 -21.07 2.64 27.97
C ASP A 688 -20.58 3.50 26.77
N GLY A 689 -21.39 4.45 26.31
CA GLY A 689 -21.00 5.44 25.31
C GLY A 689 -21.08 4.98 23.85
N LYS A 690 -22.08 4.19 23.45
CA LYS A 690 -22.47 4.10 22.02
C LYS A 690 -23.18 5.40 21.59
N ASN A 691 -22.45 6.51 21.54
CA ASN A 691 -22.86 7.61 20.68
C ASN A 691 -22.88 7.06 19.24
N CYS A 692 -24.05 7.02 18.60
CA CYS A 692 -24.27 6.22 17.38
C CYS A 692 -23.40 6.71 16.20
N ASP A 693 -23.14 8.01 16.16
CA ASP A 693 -22.34 8.65 15.11
C ASP A 693 -20.83 8.66 15.45
N ASN A 694 -20.48 8.63 16.74
CA ASN A 694 -19.10 8.60 17.27
C ASN A 694 -18.81 7.29 18.01
N SER A 695 -19.10 6.13 17.40
CA SER A 695 -18.67 4.86 18.02
C SER A 695 -17.14 4.83 18.03
N HIS A 696 -16.49 4.56 19.16
CA HIS A 696 -15.02 4.66 19.27
C HIS A 696 -14.24 3.82 18.23
N TRP A 697 -14.86 2.80 17.64
CA TRP A 697 -14.32 2.01 16.53
C TRP A 697 -14.32 2.74 15.17
N PHE A 698 -15.32 3.59 14.92
CA PHE A 698 -15.35 4.48 13.78
C PHE A 698 -14.23 5.51 13.91
N ASP A 699 -14.09 6.18 15.05
CA ASP A 699 -13.02 7.18 15.24
C ASP A 699 -11.60 6.59 15.29
N THR A 700 -11.36 5.53 16.07
CA THR A 700 -9.99 4.95 16.15
C THR A 700 -9.51 4.29 14.86
N LEU A 701 -10.42 3.94 13.94
CA LEU A 701 -10.10 3.43 12.60
C LEU A 701 -10.54 4.38 11.47
N GLY A 702 -10.71 5.67 11.75
CA GLY A 702 -10.84 6.71 10.72
C GLY A 702 -12.16 6.75 9.94
N GLY A 703 -13.16 5.97 10.32
CA GLY A 703 -14.54 6.18 9.90
C GLY A 703 -15.16 7.40 10.59
N GLY A 704 -14.64 8.61 10.39
CA GLY A 704 -15.31 9.80 10.91
C GLY A 704 -16.69 10.00 10.27
N PRO A 705 -17.64 10.71 10.92
CA PRO A 705 -18.97 10.99 10.36
C PRO A 705 -18.94 11.80 9.05
N GLY A 706 -17.78 12.33 8.65
CA GLY A 706 -17.52 12.99 7.37
C GLY A 706 -17.55 12.11 6.11
N ARG A 707 -18.34 11.02 6.05
CA ARG A 707 -18.58 10.27 4.79
C ARG A 707 -19.44 11.10 3.82
N ARG A 708 -18.76 11.98 3.09
CA ARG A 708 -19.30 12.87 2.05
C ARG A 708 -20.40 13.82 2.54
N ARG A 709 -20.01 14.83 3.35
CA ARG A 709 -20.51 16.20 3.16
C ARG A 709 -19.87 16.75 1.88
N SER A 710 -20.42 16.39 0.72
CA SER A 710 -20.11 17.04 -0.55
C SER A 710 -20.69 18.45 -0.50
N SER A 711 -19.85 19.44 -0.19
CA SER A 711 -20.24 20.84 -0.02
C SER A 711 -20.60 21.51 -1.34
N TRP A 712 -21.82 21.25 -1.84
CA TRP A 712 -22.43 22.11 -2.83
C TRP A 712 -22.84 23.42 -2.16
N MET A 713 -22.35 24.52 -2.74
CA MET A 713 -22.44 25.86 -2.17
C MET A 713 -23.88 26.37 -2.22
N TRP A 714 -24.41 26.86 -1.09
CA TRP A 714 -25.66 27.59 -1.07
C TRP A 714 -25.49 28.92 -1.79
N PHE A 715 -26.08 29.07 -2.98
CA PHE A 715 -26.28 30.38 -3.57
C PHE A 715 -27.49 31.06 -2.93
N LEU A 716 -27.22 32.03 -2.06
CA LEU A 716 -28.17 33.08 -1.74
C LEU A 716 -28.37 33.95 -2.99
N LEU A 717 -29.60 34.02 -3.50
CA LEU A 717 -30.05 35.09 -4.38
C LEU A 717 -31.43 35.60 -3.90
N PRO A 718 -31.75 36.89 -4.14
CA PRO A 718 -32.78 37.60 -3.39
C PRO A 718 -34.20 37.29 -3.88
N GLY A 719 -35.18 37.54 -3.00
CA GLY A 719 -36.59 37.32 -3.30
C GLY A 719 -37.22 38.44 -4.13
N GLN A 720 -38.03 38.04 -5.12
CA GLN A 720 -39.22 38.69 -5.68
C GLN A 720 -39.98 37.58 -6.43
N GLN A 721 -41.32 37.50 -6.39
CA GLN A 721 -42.31 38.37 -5.75
C GLN A 721 -43.47 37.52 -5.19
#